data_AF-A0A5M6I0K9-F1
#
_entry.id   AF-A0A5M6I0K9-F1
#
_cell.length_a   1.000
_cell.length_b   1.000
_cell.length_c   1.000
_cell.angle_alpha   90.00
_cell.angle_beta   90.00
_cell.angle_gamma   90.00
#
_symmetry.space_group_name_H-M   'P 1'
#
loop_
_entity.id
_entity.type
_entity.pdbx_description
1 polymer ?
#
loop_
_entity_poly.entity_id
_entity_poly.type
_entity_poly.pdbx_seq_one_letter_code
_entity_poly.pdbx_strand_id
1 'polypeptide(L)'
;MDETTKIDPVRSGDVPLTPIETSTAPPDGKRNGATPPAPAKTSRPASTKAKSAPAKAAPKATETAKTKANTPAKAPAKEPAKKPAPAKAKAKEPAKEPVKESARPSKPAPVASLTAKLARLKPAQAEAAPVKAEPPKPAPAKTEAAKPAAAPEVSDGRVAGLDPEELARNLGRLVEESGHVMASYLKPREQGQVTAEMSEELADMIKTLGHLAEYWLADPQRTVEAQSRLVTGYMDLWASSLKRLAGEPAEPAVTPDPKDQRFRDPEWSSNQFFDFLKQAYLITTDWAEALVKDAKDIDDRTRQKADFYMRQVTAAISPSNFVLTNPEVLRETLASNGENLVRGMKMLAEDIEAGRGSLKIRQSDASRFEVGKNLAITPGKVIFQNELMQLIQYSPVTETVLKTPIMIVPPWINKYYVLDLNPEKSFIRWCVENGLTVFTISWVNPDARLAQKGFDDYVTAGPLTALDIIGEVTGQDGVHAIGYCVGGTLLSVTLAHMAHLGDPRIKSATLFTTQVDFTHAGDLKIFVDEDQIASIERKMAEQGYLSGNKMAMAFNLLRSNDLIWPYVVNNYLKGKAPFPFDLLYWNSDSTRMPAANHSFYLRNCYLNNTLTKGKMVLFGHTLNLKDVTVPIFNLATREDHIAPARSAFLGSRYFGGKVDFVLAGSGHIAGVVNPPAKQKYQFWTGPKPAGTYDTWLKNATEHPGSWWPYWLEWIKKKGSATVPARIPGSGKYPPIEDAPGAYVKMKD
;
A
#
# COMPACT_ATOMS: atom_id res chain seq x y z
N MET A 1 43.22 22.60 -21.91
CA MET A 1 44.35 23.54 -21.81
C MET A 1 43.75 24.83 -21.31
N ASP A 2 44.17 25.29 -20.13
CA ASP A 2 43.93 26.67 -19.72
C ASP A 2 44.98 27.56 -20.39
N GLU A 3 44.61 28.78 -20.76
CA GLU A 3 45.57 29.88 -20.71
C GLU A 3 44.90 31.21 -20.34
N THR A 4 45.60 31.92 -19.48
CA THR A 4 45.31 33.18 -18.79
C THR A 4 44.86 34.34 -19.70
N THR A 5 44.17 35.37 -19.19
CA THR A 5 44.83 36.59 -18.66
C THR A 5 43.88 37.49 -17.85
N LYS A 6 44.41 38.17 -16.82
CA LYS A 6 43.74 39.23 -16.01
C LYS A 6 44.20 40.64 -16.44
N ILE A 7 43.48 41.69 -16.04
CA ILE A 7 44.01 42.94 -15.44
C ILE A 7 42.86 43.80 -14.85
N ASP A 8 43.16 44.60 -13.82
CA ASP A 8 42.18 45.30 -12.95
C ASP A 8 42.13 46.86 -13.17
N PRO A 9 42.07 47.80 -12.18
CA PRO A 9 40.88 48.68 -12.04
C PRO A 9 41.13 50.21 -11.80
N VAL A 10 40.07 51.04 -11.71
CA VAL A 10 40.15 52.47 -11.26
C VAL A 10 38.90 52.94 -10.46
N ARG A 11 39.12 53.40 -9.20
CA ARG A 11 38.59 54.57 -8.38
C ARG A 11 37.19 55.20 -8.66
N SER A 12 36.48 55.94 -7.78
CA SER A 12 36.59 56.44 -6.36
C SER A 12 35.20 57.06 -5.94
N GLY A 13 34.85 57.44 -4.69
CA GLY A 13 35.54 57.49 -3.39
C GLY A 13 34.69 58.18 -2.26
N ASP A 14 35.38 58.67 -1.21
CA ASP A 14 34.98 59.63 -0.13
C ASP A 14 34.17 59.20 1.13
N VAL A 15 34.53 59.85 2.27
CA VAL A 15 34.46 59.46 3.72
C VAL A 15 35.03 60.67 4.55
N PRO A 16 34.85 60.91 5.90
CA PRO A 16 34.25 60.14 7.03
C PRO A 16 33.21 60.94 7.90
N LEU A 17 32.82 60.45 9.11
CA LEU A 17 33.06 61.10 10.43
C LEU A 17 32.51 60.29 11.66
N THR A 18 33.06 60.54 12.85
CA THR A 18 32.87 59.83 14.17
C THR A 18 32.85 60.90 15.33
N PRO A 19 32.95 60.65 16.69
CA PRO A 19 33.26 59.45 17.52
C PRO A 19 32.44 59.35 18.87
N ILE A 20 33.10 58.88 19.97
CA ILE A 20 32.67 58.77 21.41
C ILE A 20 31.93 57.44 21.79
N GLU A 21 32.34 56.61 22.77
CA GLU A 21 33.53 56.59 23.66
C GLU A 21 33.94 55.15 24.16
N THR A 22 34.83 55.06 25.15
CA THR A 22 35.60 53.89 25.68
C THR A 22 34.79 52.99 26.68
N SER A 23 35.25 51.91 27.35
CA SER A 23 36.59 51.33 27.62
C SER A 23 36.59 49.86 28.15
N THR A 24 37.68 49.10 27.88
CA THR A 24 38.29 48.00 28.70
C THR A 24 37.55 46.66 29.02
N ALA A 25 38.30 45.65 29.49
CA ALA A 25 37.88 44.23 29.64
C ALA A 25 38.39 43.56 30.99
N PRO A 26 38.72 42.23 31.13
CA PRO A 26 38.33 41.37 32.28
C PRO A 26 39.53 40.98 33.21
N PRO A 27 39.60 39.87 34.02
CA PRO A 27 38.65 38.79 34.39
C PRO A 27 38.64 38.35 35.91
N ASP A 28 37.96 37.22 36.20
CA ASP A 28 38.18 36.20 37.29
C ASP A 28 37.99 36.50 38.81
N GLY A 29 37.54 35.46 39.55
CA GLY A 29 37.46 35.44 41.02
C GLY A 29 36.66 34.25 41.62
N LYS A 30 37.12 33.62 42.72
CA LYS A 30 36.51 32.42 43.37
C LYS A 30 36.47 32.50 44.91
N ARG A 31 35.69 31.57 45.53
CA ARG A 31 35.65 31.16 46.98
C ARG A 31 34.79 32.04 47.90
N ASN A 32 34.20 31.57 49.03
CA ASN A 32 33.91 30.23 49.61
C ASN A 32 32.85 30.40 50.75
N GLY A 33 32.13 29.36 51.23
CA GLY A 33 31.19 29.57 52.37
C GLY A 33 30.34 28.43 52.98
N ALA A 34 30.93 27.34 53.50
CA ALA A 34 30.38 26.46 54.58
C ALA A 34 29.04 25.68 54.37
N THR A 35 28.61 24.93 55.41
CA THR A 35 27.79 23.69 55.31
C THR A 35 26.80 23.48 56.53
N PRO A 36 26.05 22.35 56.74
CA PRO A 36 24.69 22.33 57.36
C PRO A 36 24.63 21.79 58.82
N PRO A 37 23.44 21.52 59.45
CA PRO A 37 22.69 20.23 59.29
C PRO A 37 21.12 20.34 59.39
N ALA A 38 20.40 19.23 59.68
CA ALA A 38 18.91 19.05 59.71
C ALA A 38 18.42 18.45 61.08
N PRO A 39 17.26 17.74 61.29
CA PRO A 39 15.94 17.59 60.62
C PRO A 39 14.69 17.60 61.62
N ALA A 40 13.54 16.97 61.25
CA ALA A 40 12.35 16.52 62.08
C ALA A 40 11.08 17.45 62.13
N LYS A 41 9.80 17.02 62.38
CA LYS A 41 9.11 15.70 62.57
C LYS A 41 7.56 15.78 62.42
N THR A 42 6.88 14.71 61.94
CA THR A 42 5.49 14.16 62.22
C THR A 42 4.30 15.08 62.64
N SER A 43 3.07 14.90 62.14
CA SER A 43 2.11 13.85 62.60
C SER A 43 0.72 13.82 61.87
N ARG A 44 -0.22 12.95 62.31
CA ARG A 44 -1.58 12.59 61.78
C ARG A 44 -2.62 12.68 62.96
N PRO A 45 -3.98 12.48 62.85
CA PRO A 45 -4.69 11.31 62.27
C PRO A 45 -6.03 11.65 61.54
N ALA A 46 -7.14 10.89 61.74
CA ALA A 46 -8.29 10.78 60.81
C ALA A 46 -9.64 10.33 61.43
N SER A 47 -10.63 9.97 60.58
CA SER A 47 -12.04 9.51 60.84
C SER A 47 -13.10 10.63 60.96
N THR A 48 -14.42 10.44 60.74
CA THR A 48 -15.27 9.21 60.79
C THR A 48 -16.40 9.17 59.72
N LYS A 49 -17.15 8.05 59.66
CA LYS A 49 -18.29 7.79 58.74
C LYS A 49 -19.61 8.44 59.22
N ALA A 50 -20.53 8.72 58.28
CA ALA A 50 -21.99 8.57 58.47
C ALA A 50 -22.73 8.41 57.13
N LYS A 51 -23.96 7.86 57.15
CA LYS A 51 -24.87 7.75 56.00
C LYS A 51 -26.13 8.59 56.24
N SER A 52 -26.72 9.18 55.21
CA SER A 52 -28.18 9.15 54.98
C SER A 52 -28.55 9.81 53.63
N ALA A 53 -29.78 9.51 53.18
CA ALA A 53 -30.46 10.03 52.00
C ALA A 53 -31.97 9.98 52.31
N PRO A 54 -32.89 10.24 51.36
CA PRO A 54 -32.97 11.34 50.38
C PRO A 54 -34.27 12.17 50.58
N ALA A 55 -34.43 13.28 49.86
CA ALA A 55 -35.75 13.92 49.69
C ALA A 55 -35.93 14.51 48.29
N LYS A 56 -37.15 14.35 47.73
CA LYS A 56 -37.61 15.00 46.49
C LYS A 56 -38.49 16.19 46.86
N ALA A 57 -38.45 17.28 46.07
CA ALA A 57 -39.66 18.03 45.70
C ALA A 57 -39.36 19.01 44.55
N ALA A 58 -40.33 19.16 43.65
CA ALA A 58 -40.49 20.33 42.78
C ALA A 58 -41.93 20.84 42.96
N PRO A 59 -42.14 22.15 42.78
CA PRO A 59 -43.10 22.63 41.77
C PRO A 59 -42.47 23.74 40.91
N LYS A 60 -42.85 24.00 39.64
CA LYS A 60 -44.12 24.53 39.12
C LYS A 60 -44.54 25.87 39.77
N ALA A 61 -44.78 26.97 39.06
CA ALA A 61 -44.65 27.24 37.61
C ALA A 61 -44.04 28.65 37.34
N THR A 62 -44.50 29.61 36.51
CA THR A 62 -45.77 29.81 35.74
C THR A 62 -45.53 30.76 34.53
N GLU A 63 -46.61 31.11 33.83
CA GLU A 63 -46.83 32.07 32.74
C GLU A 63 -46.26 33.50 32.95
N THR A 64 -46.01 34.38 31.96
CA THR A 64 -46.41 34.52 30.53
C THR A 64 -45.32 35.38 29.77
N ALA A 65 -45.36 35.87 28.52
CA ALA A 65 -46.36 35.94 27.43
C ALA A 65 -45.77 36.20 26.01
N LYS A 66 -46.56 35.82 24.99
CA LYS A 66 -46.99 36.52 23.73
C LYS A 66 -46.22 37.78 23.27
N THR A 67 -45.96 38.06 21.99
CA THR A 67 -46.21 37.42 20.65
C THR A 67 -45.29 38.16 19.59
N LYS A 68 -45.35 38.09 18.24
CA LYS A 68 -46.33 37.62 17.23
C LYS A 68 -45.67 37.39 15.84
N ALA A 69 -46.08 36.34 15.11
CA ALA A 69 -46.00 36.16 13.64
C ALA A 69 -44.58 36.10 12.98
N ASN A 70 -44.40 35.54 11.78
CA ASN A 70 -45.40 35.10 10.78
C ASN A 70 -45.07 33.74 10.12
N THR A 71 -46.06 33.14 9.45
CA THR A 71 -45.95 31.83 8.75
C THR A 71 -46.62 31.91 7.37
N PRO A 72 -46.20 31.07 6.41
CA PRO A 72 -47.19 30.20 5.74
C PRO A 72 -46.61 28.79 5.43
N ALA A 73 -47.38 27.76 5.07
CA ALA A 73 -48.76 27.37 5.39
C ALA A 73 -48.87 25.85 5.07
N LYS A 74 -49.84 25.11 5.63
CA LYS A 74 -49.88 23.63 5.51
C LYS A 74 -51.30 23.08 5.29
N ALA A 75 -51.51 22.37 4.18
CA ALA A 75 -52.66 21.50 3.92
C ALA A 75 -52.39 20.59 2.69
N PRO A 76 -53.08 19.45 2.53
CA PRO A 76 -53.57 18.51 3.54
C PRO A 76 -53.04 17.08 3.30
N ALA A 77 -53.27 16.17 4.26
CA ALA A 77 -53.02 14.74 4.06
C ALA A 77 -54.14 14.09 3.20
N LYS A 78 -53.83 12.97 2.52
CA LYS A 78 -54.81 12.08 1.88
C LYS A 78 -54.69 10.65 2.41
N GLU A 79 -55.84 10.00 2.47
CA GLU A 79 -56.07 8.67 3.04
C GLU A 79 -55.87 7.55 1.97
N PRO A 80 -55.35 6.37 2.32
CA PRO A 80 -55.13 5.28 1.37
C PRO A 80 -56.42 4.47 1.10
N ALA A 81 -56.93 4.53 -0.13
CA ALA A 81 -58.11 3.78 -0.56
C ALA A 81 -57.83 2.26 -0.70
N LYS A 82 -58.88 1.44 -0.58
CA LYS A 82 -58.80 -0.03 -0.59
C LYS A 82 -59.24 -0.64 -1.93
N LYS A 83 -58.56 -1.74 -2.32
CA LYS A 83 -59.07 -2.84 -3.18
C LYS A 83 -59.29 -2.48 -4.68
N PRO A 84 -59.47 -3.45 -5.60
CA PRO A 84 -59.88 -4.87 -5.42
C PRO A 84 -58.86 -5.93 -5.88
N ALA A 85 -59.28 -7.19 -5.77
CA ALA A 85 -58.61 -8.37 -6.32
C ALA A 85 -59.64 -9.37 -6.89
N PRO A 86 -59.36 -10.01 -8.04
CA PRO A 86 -59.90 -11.31 -8.42
C PRO A 86 -58.81 -12.39 -8.17
N ALA A 87 -59.05 -13.49 -7.44
CA ALA A 87 -59.97 -14.62 -7.65
C ALA A 87 -59.27 -15.81 -8.35
N LYS A 88 -59.52 -17.04 -7.86
CA LYS A 88 -58.75 -18.27 -8.20
C LYS A 88 -59.46 -19.19 -9.20
N ALA A 89 -58.68 -19.93 -9.98
CA ALA A 89 -59.00 -21.27 -10.52
C ALA A 89 -57.72 -22.15 -10.42
N LYS A 90 -57.76 -23.32 -9.78
CA LYS A 90 -57.89 -24.69 -10.38
C LYS A 90 -56.81 -25.00 -11.43
N ALA A 91 -56.10 -26.13 -11.46
CA ALA A 91 -55.88 -27.28 -10.54
C ALA A 91 -54.64 -28.08 -11.09
N LYS A 92 -54.19 -29.28 -10.66
CA LYS A 92 -54.61 -30.28 -9.65
C LYS A 92 -53.44 -31.24 -9.33
N GLU A 93 -53.40 -31.86 -8.14
CA GLU A 93 -52.67 -33.13 -7.84
C GLU A 93 -53.53 -34.36 -8.26
N PRO A 94 -53.05 -35.62 -8.44
CA PRO A 94 -52.40 -36.39 -7.34
C PRO A 94 -51.47 -37.59 -7.70
N ALA A 95 -50.85 -38.21 -6.67
CA ALA A 95 -50.68 -39.68 -6.48
C ALA A 95 -49.82 -40.53 -7.46
N LYS A 96 -49.33 -41.75 -7.14
CA LYS A 96 -48.83 -42.41 -5.90
C LYS A 96 -48.10 -43.72 -6.32
N GLU A 97 -47.24 -44.24 -5.44
CA GLU A 97 -46.64 -45.60 -5.38
C GLU A 97 -47.58 -46.78 -5.73
N PRO A 98 -47.08 -47.97 -6.20
CA PRO A 98 -46.34 -48.91 -5.31
C PRO A 98 -45.37 -50.00 -5.90
N VAL A 99 -44.42 -50.49 -5.05
CA VAL A 99 -44.04 -51.93 -4.82
C VAL A 99 -43.39 -52.75 -5.98
N LYS A 100 -42.32 -53.60 -5.84
CA LYS A 100 -41.47 -54.09 -4.72
C LYS A 100 -40.15 -54.80 -5.17
N GLU A 101 -39.12 -54.76 -4.31
CA GLU A 101 -38.26 -55.88 -3.82
C GLU A 101 -37.18 -56.64 -4.69
N SER A 102 -36.12 -57.10 -3.97
CA SER A 102 -34.97 -57.97 -4.35
C SER A 102 -33.75 -57.32 -5.06
N ALA A 103 -32.47 -57.63 -4.75
CA ALA A 103 -31.86 -58.33 -3.59
C ALA A 103 -30.38 -57.87 -3.36
N ARG A 104 -29.77 -58.25 -2.22
CA ARG A 104 -28.35 -58.01 -1.83
C ARG A 104 -27.47 -59.24 -2.16
N PRO A 105 -26.12 -59.16 -2.29
CA PRO A 105 -25.15 -58.86 -1.20
C PRO A 105 -23.89 -58.05 -1.70
N SER A 106 -22.80 -57.78 -0.98
CA SER A 106 -22.49 -57.52 0.46
C SER A 106 -21.14 -56.73 0.55
N LYS A 107 -20.78 -56.18 1.72
CA LYS A 107 -19.45 -55.56 1.97
C LYS A 107 -18.31 -56.60 1.98
N PRO A 108 -17.04 -56.15 1.92
CA PRO A 108 -16.22 -56.20 3.14
C PRO A 108 -15.54 -54.87 3.50
N ALA A 109 -14.84 -54.86 4.64
CA ALA A 109 -13.96 -53.80 5.15
C ALA A 109 -12.90 -54.43 6.08
N PRO A 110 -12.06 -53.62 6.75
CA PRO A 110 -10.70 -53.27 6.34
C PRO A 110 -9.61 -54.20 6.89
N VAL A 111 -8.37 -54.07 6.40
CA VAL A 111 -7.18 -54.72 6.98
C VAL A 111 -6.08 -53.66 7.21
N ALA A 112 -5.35 -53.80 8.31
CA ALA A 112 -4.18 -52.99 8.65
C ALA A 112 -3.02 -53.89 9.09
N SER A 113 -1.83 -53.29 9.23
CA SER A 113 -0.55 -53.87 9.66
C SER A 113 0.13 -54.85 8.70
N LEU A 114 1.40 -54.54 8.41
CA LEU A 114 2.49 -55.51 8.43
C LEU A 114 3.82 -54.74 8.54
N THR A 115 4.55 -54.93 9.63
CA THR A 115 5.85 -54.29 9.89
C THR A 115 6.86 -55.30 10.43
N ALA A 116 8.13 -54.96 10.25
CA ALA A 116 9.31 -55.63 10.81
C ALA A 116 9.62 -57.07 10.34
N LYS A 117 10.60 -57.18 9.43
CA LYS A 117 11.87 -57.88 9.73
C LYS A 117 12.95 -57.62 8.67
N LEU A 118 13.91 -56.74 9.01
CA LEU A 118 15.35 -57.01 8.90
C LEU A 118 16.16 -55.85 9.48
N ALA A 119 16.43 -55.93 10.78
CA ALA A 119 17.38 -55.06 11.46
C ALA A 119 18.52 -55.92 12.03
N ARG A 120 19.72 -55.79 11.47
CA ARG A 120 20.98 -56.31 12.04
C ARG A 120 22.17 -55.59 11.42
N LEU A 121 22.69 -54.59 12.14
CA LEU A 121 24.11 -54.47 12.53
C LEU A 121 24.36 -53.13 13.26
N LYS A 122 25.23 -53.20 14.28
CA LYS A 122 25.77 -52.13 15.13
C LYS A 122 26.98 -52.75 15.88
N PRO A 123 27.91 -51.96 16.41
CA PRO A 123 28.45 -50.68 15.91
C PRO A 123 30.00 -50.73 15.81
N ALA A 124 30.64 -49.64 15.41
CA ALA A 124 32.06 -49.43 15.62
C ALA A 124 32.32 -47.96 16.02
N GLN A 125 33.31 -47.73 16.89
CA GLN A 125 33.76 -46.41 17.32
C GLN A 125 35.09 -46.05 16.63
N ALA A 126 35.30 -44.79 16.30
CA ALA A 126 36.62 -44.20 16.03
C ALA A 126 36.58 -42.69 16.31
N GLU A 127 37.75 -42.11 16.59
CA GLU A 127 37.94 -40.79 17.20
C GLU A 127 37.84 -39.61 16.22
N ALA A 128 37.96 -38.39 16.75
CA ALA A 128 37.99 -37.14 15.99
C ALA A 128 39.39 -36.48 16.02
N ALA A 129 39.90 -36.10 14.84
CA ALA A 129 41.07 -35.23 14.66
C ALA A 129 40.95 -34.47 13.30
N PRO A 130 41.66 -33.34 13.10
CA PRO A 130 41.15 -32.26 12.26
C PRO A 130 41.54 -32.33 10.77
N VAL A 131 40.62 -31.90 9.91
CA VAL A 131 40.89 -31.53 8.50
C VAL A 131 41.06 -30.02 8.41
N LYS A 132 42.07 -29.56 7.65
CA LYS A 132 42.41 -28.14 7.49
C LYS A 132 41.34 -27.39 6.70
N ALA A 133 41.11 -26.12 7.04
CA ALA A 133 40.30 -25.23 6.21
C ALA A 133 41.05 -24.84 4.93
N GLU A 134 40.43 -25.05 3.77
CA GLU A 134 40.77 -24.32 2.55
C GLU A 134 40.15 -22.90 2.60
N PRO A 135 40.79 -21.88 1.99
CA PRO A 135 40.19 -20.57 1.85
C PRO A 135 38.97 -20.62 0.91
N PRO A 136 37.94 -19.77 1.13
CA PRO A 136 36.76 -19.77 0.27
C PRO A 136 37.13 -19.35 -1.16
N LYS A 137 36.70 -20.16 -2.14
CA LYS A 137 36.82 -19.81 -3.56
C LYS A 137 36.03 -18.52 -3.83
N PRO A 138 36.54 -17.62 -4.69
CA PRO A 138 35.85 -16.37 -5.00
C PRO A 138 34.47 -16.64 -5.62
N ALA A 139 33.53 -15.71 -5.37
CA ALA A 139 32.18 -15.80 -5.91
C ALA A 139 32.19 -15.92 -7.45
N PRO A 140 31.22 -16.63 -8.06
CA PRO A 140 31.12 -16.71 -9.51
C PRO A 140 31.05 -15.31 -10.11
N ALA A 141 31.84 -15.08 -11.16
CA ALA A 141 31.88 -13.79 -11.84
C ALA A 141 30.50 -13.40 -12.36
N LYS A 142 30.25 -12.08 -12.46
CA LYS A 142 29.03 -11.53 -13.05
C LYS A 142 28.81 -12.21 -14.41
N THR A 143 27.64 -12.81 -14.62
CA THR A 143 27.23 -13.30 -15.94
C THR A 143 27.34 -12.13 -16.92
N GLU A 144 28.20 -12.25 -17.94
CA GLU A 144 28.24 -11.25 -19.00
C GLU A 144 26.86 -11.13 -19.63
N ALA A 145 26.41 -9.89 -19.84
CA ALA A 145 25.21 -9.66 -20.62
C ALA A 145 25.45 -10.21 -22.03
N ALA A 146 24.59 -11.12 -22.49
CA ALA A 146 24.67 -11.63 -23.84
C ALA A 146 24.71 -10.46 -24.83
N LYS A 147 25.67 -10.48 -25.76
CA LYS A 147 25.75 -9.46 -26.82
C LYS A 147 24.41 -9.37 -27.55
N PRO A 148 23.97 -8.17 -27.97
CA PRO A 148 22.81 -8.05 -28.83
C PRO A 148 22.98 -8.97 -30.04
N ALA A 149 21.97 -9.78 -30.34
CA ALA A 149 21.91 -10.47 -31.62
C ALA A 149 21.87 -9.40 -32.72
N ALA A 150 22.64 -9.61 -33.78
CA ALA A 150 22.54 -8.75 -34.96
C ALA A 150 21.13 -8.82 -35.55
N ALA A 151 20.70 -7.74 -36.21
CA ALA A 151 19.44 -7.76 -36.97
C ALA A 151 19.47 -8.90 -38.02
N PRO A 152 18.36 -9.61 -38.25
CA PRO A 152 18.34 -10.72 -39.20
C PRO A 152 18.62 -10.22 -40.62
N GLU A 153 19.68 -10.74 -41.25
CA GLU A 153 19.99 -10.44 -42.65
C GLU A 153 18.90 -10.98 -43.57
N VAL A 154 18.28 -10.09 -44.35
CA VAL A 154 17.20 -10.45 -45.29
C VAL A 154 17.81 -11.01 -46.58
N SER A 155 17.81 -12.34 -46.69
CA SER A 155 18.05 -13.07 -47.94
C SER A 155 16.74 -13.65 -48.45
N ASP A 156 16.52 -13.55 -49.77
CA ASP A 156 15.36 -14.07 -50.52
C ASP A 156 13.98 -13.90 -49.85
N GLY A 157 13.74 -12.73 -49.26
CA GLY A 157 12.42 -12.29 -48.79
C GLY A 157 11.83 -13.09 -47.62
N ARG A 158 12.60 -13.98 -46.99
CA ARG A 158 12.18 -14.75 -45.82
C ARG A 158 12.85 -14.20 -44.57
N VAL A 159 12.04 -13.76 -43.60
CA VAL A 159 12.54 -13.43 -42.26
C VAL A 159 13.04 -14.73 -41.62
N ALA A 160 14.32 -14.76 -41.23
CA ALA A 160 14.94 -15.96 -40.67
C ALA A 160 14.19 -16.43 -39.40
N GLY A 161 13.65 -17.65 -39.45
CA GLY A 161 12.85 -18.26 -38.38
C GLY A 161 11.33 -18.30 -38.62
N LEU A 162 10.81 -17.59 -39.64
CA LEU A 162 9.38 -17.56 -39.93
C LEU A 162 8.91 -18.83 -40.68
N ASP A 163 8.03 -19.60 -40.06
CA ASP A 163 7.33 -20.75 -40.66
C ASP A 163 5.85 -20.38 -40.93
N PRO A 164 5.40 -20.29 -42.20
CA PRO A 164 4.02 -19.95 -42.52
C PRO A 164 2.96 -20.98 -42.09
N GLU A 165 3.30 -22.27 -42.01
CA GLU A 165 2.36 -23.32 -41.58
C GLU A 165 2.19 -23.32 -40.05
N GLU A 166 3.29 -23.13 -39.32
CA GLU A 166 3.23 -22.96 -37.86
C GLU A 166 2.51 -21.66 -37.50
N LEU A 167 2.79 -20.55 -38.21
CA LEU A 167 2.10 -19.28 -38.02
C LEU A 167 0.59 -19.41 -38.27
N ALA A 168 0.17 -20.06 -39.36
CA ALA A 168 -1.24 -20.29 -39.65
C ALA A 168 -1.93 -21.15 -38.56
N ARG A 169 -1.24 -22.18 -38.06
CA ARG A 169 -1.72 -23.06 -36.98
C ARG A 169 -1.86 -22.29 -35.66
N ASN A 170 -0.91 -21.44 -35.32
CA ASN A 170 -0.93 -20.64 -34.11
C ASN A 170 -1.94 -19.49 -34.19
N LEU A 171 -2.18 -18.91 -35.36
CA LEU A 171 -3.31 -18.00 -35.59
C LEU A 171 -4.66 -18.70 -35.37
N GLY A 172 -4.80 -19.97 -35.77
CA GLY A 172 -5.98 -20.79 -35.44
C GLY A 172 -6.17 -20.95 -33.92
N ARG A 173 -5.11 -21.34 -33.20
CA ARG A 173 -5.12 -21.45 -31.72
C ARG A 173 -5.33 -20.10 -31.02
N LEU A 174 -4.87 -18.99 -31.61
CA LEU A 174 -5.11 -17.65 -31.10
C LEU A 174 -6.60 -17.28 -31.13
N VAL A 175 -7.33 -17.70 -32.17
CA VAL A 175 -8.80 -17.53 -32.25
C VAL A 175 -9.51 -18.41 -31.23
N GLU A 176 -9.05 -19.65 -31.00
CA GLU A 176 -9.57 -20.57 -29.97
C GLU A 176 -9.42 -19.98 -28.56
N GLU A 177 -8.21 -19.57 -28.17
CA GLU A 177 -7.94 -18.93 -26.86
C GLU A 177 -8.67 -17.57 -26.72
N SER A 178 -8.85 -16.82 -27.82
CA SER A 178 -9.71 -15.62 -27.82
C SER A 178 -11.18 -15.94 -27.57
N GLY A 179 -11.65 -17.11 -28.02
CA GLY A 179 -12.95 -17.66 -27.68
C GLY A 179 -13.08 -17.98 -26.19
N HIS A 180 -12.04 -18.54 -25.57
CA HIS A 180 -11.98 -18.76 -24.12
C HIS A 180 -12.01 -17.43 -23.34
N VAL A 181 -11.23 -16.42 -23.75
CA VAL A 181 -11.27 -15.05 -23.19
C VAL A 181 -12.70 -14.50 -23.19
N MET A 182 -13.40 -14.57 -24.33
CA MET A 182 -14.78 -14.08 -24.48
C MET A 182 -15.77 -14.87 -23.62
N ALA A 183 -15.69 -16.21 -23.62
CA ALA A 183 -16.57 -17.06 -22.83
C ALA A 183 -16.44 -16.80 -21.33
N SER A 184 -15.21 -16.65 -20.83
CA SER A 184 -14.93 -16.38 -19.42
C SER A 184 -15.35 -14.96 -18.98
N TYR A 185 -15.37 -14.00 -19.92
CA TYR A 185 -15.91 -12.66 -19.69
C TYR A 185 -17.46 -12.62 -19.70
N LEU A 186 -18.12 -13.28 -20.65
CA LEU A 186 -19.58 -13.21 -20.82
C LEU A 186 -20.35 -14.05 -19.78
N LYS A 187 -19.92 -15.29 -19.54
CA LYS A 187 -20.67 -16.28 -18.74
C LYS A 187 -21.07 -15.79 -17.34
N PRO A 188 -20.22 -15.07 -16.55
CA PRO A 188 -20.65 -14.52 -15.25
C PRO A 188 -21.63 -13.34 -15.36
N ARG A 189 -21.61 -12.59 -16.47
CA ARG A 189 -22.56 -11.50 -16.74
C ARG A 189 -23.93 -12.03 -17.13
N GLU A 190 -23.97 -13.04 -18.01
CA GLU A 190 -25.19 -13.78 -18.37
C GLU A 190 -25.84 -14.45 -17.16
N GLN A 191 -25.03 -14.94 -16.22
CA GLN A 191 -25.48 -15.53 -14.95
C GLN A 191 -25.83 -14.49 -13.87
N GLY A 192 -25.79 -13.18 -14.17
CA GLY A 192 -26.12 -12.10 -13.24
C GLY A 192 -25.15 -11.92 -12.07
N GLN A 193 -23.97 -12.55 -12.11
CA GLN A 193 -22.96 -12.50 -11.05
C GLN A 193 -22.09 -11.24 -11.12
N VAL A 194 -22.06 -10.58 -12.28
CA VAL A 194 -21.32 -9.34 -12.52
C VAL A 194 -22.27 -8.30 -13.11
N THR A 195 -22.55 -7.24 -12.35
CA THR A 195 -23.31 -6.06 -12.79
C THR A 195 -22.42 -5.10 -13.61
N ALA A 196 -23.02 -4.10 -14.26
CA ALA A 196 -22.34 -3.21 -15.21
C ALA A 196 -21.48 -2.10 -14.54
N GLU A 197 -20.49 -2.50 -13.74
CA GLU A 197 -19.74 -1.59 -12.85
C GLU A 197 -18.88 -0.54 -13.58
N MET A 198 -18.43 -0.80 -14.82
CA MET A 198 -17.61 0.13 -15.63
C MET A 198 -18.29 1.46 -15.98
N SER A 199 -19.59 1.62 -15.72
CA SER A 199 -20.37 2.78 -16.13
C SER A 199 -20.07 4.05 -15.32
N GLU A 200 -19.87 3.94 -14.00
CA GLU A 200 -19.67 5.12 -13.14
C GLU A 200 -18.27 5.75 -13.31
N GLU A 201 -17.20 4.95 -13.33
CA GLU A 201 -15.83 5.43 -13.49
C GLU A 201 -15.57 6.07 -14.86
N LEU A 202 -16.13 5.46 -15.92
CA LEU A 202 -16.08 6.01 -17.28
C LEU A 202 -16.85 7.33 -17.39
N ALA A 203 -17.98 7.48 -16.69
CA ALA A 203 -18.74 8.74 -16.66
C ALA A 203 -17.98 9.86 -15.92
N ASP A 204 -17.34 9.57 -14.79
CA ASP A 204 -16.52 10.57 -14.05
C ASP A 204 -15.28 10.99 -14.87
N MET A 205 -14.66 10.05 -15.60
CA MET A 205 -13.58 10.35 -16.55
C MET A 205 -14.05 11.26 -17.69
N ILE A 206 -15.15 10.89 -18.38
CA ILE A 206 -15.70 11.67 -19.51
C ILE A 206 -16.11 13.08 -19.04
N LYS A 207 -16.76 13.19 -17.88
CA LYS A 207 -17.13 14.48 -17.28
C LYS A 207 -15.90 15.34 -16.95
N THR A 208 -14.89 14.76 -16.32
CA THR A 208 -13.66 15.46 -15.93
C THR A 208 -12.89 15.97 -17.15
N LEU A 209 -12.69 15.13 -18.16
CA LEU A 209 -12.02 15.53 -19.40
C LEU A 209 -12.89 16.47 -20.26
N GLY A 210 -14.22 16.38 -20.13
CA GLY A 210 -15.18 17.33 -20.69
C GLY A 210 -14.99 18.76 -20.16
N HIS A 211 -14.91 18.93 -18.83
CA HIS A 211 -14.62 20.25 -18.22
C HIS A 211 -13.27 20.82 -18.69
N LEU A 212 -12.26 19.96 -18.92
CA LEU A 212 -10.98 20.38 -19.47
C LEU A 212 -11.10 20.84 -20.93
N ALA A 213 -11.84 20.11 -21.77
CA ALA A 213 -12.11 20.52 -23.14
C ALA A 213 -12.90 21.83 -23.20
N GLU A 214 -13.93 21.99 -22.36
CA GLU A 214 -14.70 23.23 -22.22
C GLU A 214 -13.80 24.43 -21.86
N TYR A 215 -12.89 24.29 -20.89
CA TYR A 215 -11.92 25.35 -20.54
C TYR A 215 -11.07 25.81 -21.73
N TRP A 216 -10.59 24.87 -22.55
CA TRP A 216 -9.72 25.18 -23.70
C TRP A 216 -10.51 25.72 -24.90
N LEU A 217 -11.76 25.30 -25.08
CA LEU A 217 -12.66 25.70 -26.17
C LEU A 217 -13.44 26.99 -25.90
N ALA A 218 -13.62 27.38 -24.64
CA ALA A 218 -14.35 28.60 -24.25
C ALA A 218 -13.63 29.91 -24.64
N ASP A 219 -12.33 29.84 -24.95
CA ASP A 219 -11.49 30.97 -25.33
C ASP A 219 -10.71 30.62 -26.62
N PRO A 220 -11.00 31.29 -27.75
CA PRO A 220 -10.31 31.05 -29.01
C PRO A 220 -8.79 31.23 -28.93
N GLN A 221 -8.29 32.12 -28.06
CA GLN A 221 -6.85 32.32 -27.89
C GLN A 221 -6.19 31.11 -27.20
N ARG A 222 -6.86 30.50 -26.22
CA ARG A 222 -6.42 29.24 -25.58
C ARG A 222 -6.45 28.08 -26.56
N THR A 223 -7.52 27.95 -27.36
CA THR A 223 -7.62 26.94 -28.43
C THR A 223 -6.47 27.08 -29.42
N VAL A 224 -6.16 28.29 -29.89
CA VAL A 224 -5.05 28.54 -30.81
C VAL A 224 -3.70 28.22 -30.16
N GLU A 225 -3.46 28.63 -28.90
CA GLU A 225 -2.21 28.28 -28.20
C GLU A 225 -2.01 26.77 -28.09
N ALA A 226 -3.05 26.03 -27.68
CA ALA A 226 -3.04 24.58 -27.58
C ALA A 226 -2.78 23.90 -28.93
N GLN A 227 -3.39 24.38 -30.02
CA GLN A 227 -3.19 23.86 -31.36
C GLN A 227 -1.79 24.17 -31.89
N SER A 228 -1.32 25.42 -31.77
CA SER A 228 0.02 25.83 -32.20
C SER A 228 1.11 25.02 -31.50
N ARG A 229 0.99 24.78 -30.19
CA ARG A 229 1.96 24.00 -29.42
C ARG A 229 2.11 22.56 -29.96
N LEU A 230 1.00 21.91 -30.30
CA LEU A 230 1.00 20.57 -30.89
C LEU A 230 1.52 20.56 -32.34
N VAL A 231 1.10 21.53 -33.16
CA VAL A 231 1.52 21.67 -34.56
C VAL A 231 3.01 21.94 -34.68
N THR A 232 3.59 22.80 -33.83
CA THR A 232 5.04 23.04 -33.79
C THR A 232 5.80 21.75 -33.48
N GLY A 233 5.45 21.02 -32.41
CA GLY A 233 6.11 19.75 -32.09
C GLY A 233 6.06 18.73 -33.22
N TYR A 234 4.91 18.60 -33.90
CA TYR A 234 4.83 17.74 -35.09
C TYR A 234 5.67 18.25 -36.26
N MET A 235 5.73 19.57 -36.52
CA MET A 235 6.58 20.12 -37.59
C MET A 235 8.07 19.87 -37.32
N ASP A 236 8.51 20.00 -36.07
CA ASP A 236 9.89 19.68 -35.66
C ASP A 236 10.19 18.17 -35.81
N LEU A 237 9.22 17.30 -35.52
CA LEU A 237 9.32 15.87 -35.80
C LEU A 237 9.41 15.59 -37.31
N TRP A 238 8.54 16.16 -38.14
CA TRP A 238 8.61 15.99 -39.59
C TRP A 238 9.93 16.48 -40.16
N ALA A 239 10.43 17.64 -39.71
CA ALA A 239 11.70 18.20 -40.15
C ALA A 239 12.91 17.35 -39.74
N SER A 240 12.96 16.87 -38.49
CA SER A 240 14.04 16.00 -38.01
C SER A 240 14.00 14.60 -38.65
N SER A 241 12.82 14.01 -38.86
CA SER A 241 12.66 12.74 -39.55
C SER A 241 13.00 12.82 -41.05
N LEU A 242 12.64 13.91 -41.75
CA LEU A 242 13.03 14.09 -43.16
C LEU A 242 14.56 14.17 -43.32
N LYS A 243 15.25 14.89 -42.43
CA LYS A 243 16.72 14.94 -42.40
C LYS A 243 17.33 13.55 -42.15
N ARG A 244 16.82 12.82 -41.15
CA ARG A 244 17.26 11.46 -40.83
C ARG A 244 17.04 10.47 -41.98
N LEU A 245 15.94 10.60 -42.72
CA LEU A 245 15.67 9.82 -43.94
C LEU A 245 16.59 10.19 -45.12
N ALA A 246 17.04 11.45 -45.20
CA ALA A 246 18.07 11.89 -46.14
C ALA A 246 19.50 11.48 -45.73
N GLY A 247 19.67 10.83 -44.57
CA GLY A 247 20.98 10.44 -44.02
C GLY A 247 21.71 11.55 -43.26
N GLU A 248 21.08 12.71 -43.05
CA GLU A 248 21.65 13.80 -42.26
C GLU A 248 21.50 13.55 -40.75
N PRO A 249 22.51 13.91 -39.93
CA PRO A 249 22.34 13.95 -38.48
C PRO A 249 21.38 15.08 -38.09
N ALA A 250 20.29 14.72 -37.41
CA ALA A 250 19.39 15.67 -36.77
C ALA A 250 19.08 15.22 -35.33
N GLU A 251 19.05 16.18 -34.41
CA GLU A 251 18.58 15.94 -33.05
C GLU A 251 17.11 15.47 -33.03
N PRO A 252 16.69 14.63 -32.07
CA PRO A 252 15.28 14.33 -31.85
C PRO A 252 14.49 15.59 -31.50
N ALA A 253 13.25 15.70 -31.97
CA ALA A 253 12.32 16.75 -31.55
C ALA A 253 11.92 16.60 -30.07
N VAL A 254 11.96 15.38 -29.53
CA VAL A 254 11.72 15.07 -28.12
C VAL A 254 12.49 13.81 -27.68
N THR A 255 12.89 13.75 -26.41
CA THR A 255 13.55 12.58 -25.79
C THR A 255 12.74 12.06 -24.60
N PRO A 256 12.63 10.73 -24.40
CA PRO A 256 11.94 10.19 -23.23
C PRO A 256 12.71 10.47 -21.93
N ASP A 257 12.02 10.53 -20.79
CA ASP A 257 12.67 10.52 -19.46
C ASP A 257 13.55 9.25 -19.36
N PRO A 258 14.84 9.35 -18.96
CA PRO A 258 15.72 8.20 -18.79
C PRO A 258 15.20 7.10 -17.83
N LYS A 259 14.16 7.39 -17.04
CA LYS A 259 13.45 6.43 -16.18
C LYS A 259 12.39 5.61 -16.93
N ASP A 260 11.90 6.06 -18.09
CA ASP A 260 10.86 5.34 -18.83
C ASP A 260 11.41 4.05 -19.44
N GLN A 261 11.01 2.91 -18.87
CA GLN A 261 11.50 1.61 -19.28
C GLN A 261 10.89 1.14 -20.61
N ARG A 262 9.82 1.77 -21.11
CA ARG A 262 9.08 1.33 -22.32
C ARG A 262 9.89 1.47 -23.60
N PHE A 263 10.75 2.49 -23.68
CA PHE A 263 11.50 2.87 -24.89
C PHE A 263 12.98 2.44 -24.85
N ARG A 264 13.29 1.36 -24.11
CA ARG A 264 14.67 0.92 -23.85
C ARG A 264 15.30 -0.03 -24.87
N ASP A 265 14.52 -0.69 -25.73
CA ASP A 265 15.08 -1.47 -26.84
C ASP A 265 15.73 -0.51 -27.87
N PRO A 266 16.96 -0.78 -28.37
CA PRO A 266 17.64 0.12 -29.30
C PRO A 266 16.86 0.46 -30.57
N GLU A 267 15.98 -0.42 -31.06
CA GLU A 267 15.17 -0.14 -32.26
C GLU A 267 14.25 1.07 -32.08
N TRP A 268 13.86 1.41 -30.85
CA TRP A 268 13.12 2.65 -30.57
C TRP A 268 13.87 3.93 -30.95
N SER A 269 15.16 3.87 -31.26
CA SER A 269 15.96 5.03 -31.70
C SER A 269 16.85 4.76 -32.92
N SER A 270 17.10 3.51 -33.30
CA SER A 270 17.85 3.15 -34.53
C SER A 270 16.96 2.87 -35.74
N ASN A 271 15.67 2.54 -35.53
CA ASN A 271 14.71 2.30 -36.61
C ASN A 271 13.79 3.51 -36.75
N GLN A 272 13.81 4.16 -37.92
CA GLN A 272 13.11 5.44 -38.15
C GLN A 272 11.58 5.35 -37.92
N PHE A 273 10.97 4.18 -38.15
CA PHE A 273 9.53 3.98 -37.92
C PHE A 273 9.20 4.00 -36.42
N PHE A 274 9.94 3.25 -35.60
CA PHE A 274 9.73 3.22 -34.15
C PHE A 274 10.20 4.51 -33.47
N ASP A 275 11.26 5.16 -33.98
CA ASP A 275 11.70 6.48 -33.53
C ASP A 275 10.63 7.56 -33.78
N PHE A 276 10.04 7.59 -34.99
CA PHE A 276 8.92 8.50 -35.30
C PHE A 276 7.71 8.23 -34.41
N LEU A 277 7.28 6.97 -34.24
CA LEU A 277 6.15 6.62 -33.38
C LEU A 277 6.39 7.02 -31.91
N LYS A 278 7.59 6.77 -31.38
CA LYS A 278 8.00 7.19 -30.02
C LYS A 278 7.94 8.71 -29.89
N GLN A 279 8.54 9.46 -30.81
CA GLN A 279 8.57 10.92 -30.73
C GLN A 279 7.17 11.52 -30.90
N ALA A 280 6.35 11.03 -31.84
CA ALA A 280 4.97 11.45 -32.03
C ALA A 280 4.12 11.21 -30.78
N TYR A 281 4.29 10.06 -30.12
CA TYR A 281 3.67 9.75 -28.84
C TYR A 281 4.12 10.75 -27.75
N LEU A 282 5.42 10.97 -27.58
CA LEU A 282 5.96 11.87 -26.56
C LEU A 282 5.50 13.32 -26.74
N ILE A 283 5.53 13.86 -27.97
CA ILE A 283 4.96 15.19 -28.30
C ILE A 283 3.47 15.26 -27.89
N THR A 284 2.71 14.21 -28.16
CA THR A 284 1.28 14.14 -27.80
C THR A 284 1.08 14.09 -26.28
N THR A 285 1.93 13.37 -25.54
CA THR A 285 1.83 13.32 -24.07
C THR A 285 2.25 14.60 -23.39
N ASP A 286 3.35 15.22 -23.85
CA ASP A 286 3.85 16.47 -23.28
C ASP A 286 2.85 17.61 -23.51
N TRP A 287 2.22 17.64 -24.69
CA TRP A 287 1.07 18.50 -24.98
C TRP A 287 -0.11 18.23 -24.03
N ALA A 288 -0.53 16.97 -23.91
CA ALA A 288 -1.71 16.58 -23.13
C ALA A 288 -1.55 16.82 -21.61
N GLU A 289 -0.37 16.56 -21.04
CA GLU A 289 -0.06 16.92 -19.65
C GLU A 289 -0.03 18.44 -19.46
N ALA A 290 0.51 19.18 -20.44
CA ALA A 290 0.53 20.64 -20.37
C ALA A 290 -0.87 21.27 -20.48
N LEU A 291 -1.82 20.67 -21.23
CA LEU A 291 -3.22 21.09 -21.22
C LEU A 291 -3.83 21.07 -19.81
N VAL A 292 -3.55 20.04 -19.01
CA VAL A 292 -4.05 19.95 -17.62
C VAL A 292 -3.34 20.96 -16.71
N LYS A 293 -2.01 21.06 -16.86
CA LYS A 293 -1.15 21.91 -16.04
C LYS A 293 -1.45 23.40 -16.22
N ASP A 294 -1.65 23.85 -17.46
CA ASP A 294 -1.81 25.27 -17.80
C ASP A 294 -3.26 25.77 -17.68
N ALA A 295 -4.23 24.88 -17.40
CA ALA A 295 -5.65 25.20 -17.32
C ALA A 295 -6.07 25.96 -16.04
N LYS A 296 -5.51 27.15 -15.81
CA LYS A 296 -5.44 27.84 -14.50
C LYS A 296 -6.80 28.10 -13.82
N ASP A 297 -7.88 28.29 -14.57
CA ASP A 297 -9.19 28.62 -14.00
C ASP A 297 -9.99 27.38 -13.52
N ILE A 298 -9.53 26.16 -13.80
CA ILE A 298 -10.11 24.91 -13.28
C ILE A 298 -9.71 24.72 -11.80
N ASP A 299 -10.63 24.26 -10.95
CA ASP A 299 -10.33 23.99 -9.55
C ASP A 299 -9.28 22.86 -9.38
N ASP A 300 -8.54 22.92 -8.27
CA ASP A 300 -7.45 21.97 -8.00
C ASP A 300 -7.88 20.50 -7.99
N ARG A 301 -9.14 20.19 -7.63
CA ARG A 301 -9.63 18.81 -7.54
C ARG A 301 -9.99 18.28 -8.94
N THR A 302 -10.71 19.05 -9.75
CA THR A 302 -10.96 18.67 -11.15
C THR A 302 -9.66 18.63 -11.95
N ARG A 303 -8.70 19.52 -11.70
CA ARG A 303 -7.34 19.44 -12.26
C ARG A 303 -6.62 18.15 -11.87
N GLN A 304 -6.66 17.75 -10.61
CA GLN A 304 -6.05 16.49 -10.14
C GLN A 304 -6.75 15.25 -10.72
N LYS A 305 -8.09 15.23 -10.80
CA LYS A 305 -8.82 14.17 -11.52
C LYS A 305 -8.35 14.11 -12.99
N ALA A 306 -8.24 15.26 -13.66
CA ALA A 306 -7.86 15.35 -15.07
C ALA A 306 -6.41 14.90 -15.33
N ASP A 307 -5.46 15.25 -14.46
CA ASP A 307 -4.05 14.82 -14.52
C ASP A 307 -3.94 13.29 -14.48
N PHE A 308 -4.64 12.68 -13.53
CA PHE A 308 -4.72 11.23 -13.41
C PHE A 308 -5.37 10.58 -14.64
N TYR A 309 -6.56 11.01 -15.05
CA TYR A 309 -7.26 10.42 -16.19
C TYR A 309 -6.50 10.61 -17.51
N MET A 310 -5.88 11.77 -17.72
CA MET A 310 -5.03 12.00 -18.89
C MET A 310 -3.86 11.01 -18.90
N ARG A 311 -3.19 10.79 -17.76
CA ARG A 311 -2.15 9.76 -17.63
C ARG A 311 -2.64 8.34 -17.88
N GLN A 312 -3.88 8.00 -17.51
CA GLN A 312 -4.45 6.69 -17.87
C GLN A 312 -4.64 6.54 -19.38
N VAL A 313 -5.18 7.57 -20.04
CA VAL A 313 -5.42 7.56 -21.49
C VAL A 313 -4.10 7.54 -22.26
N THR A 314 -3.13 8.40 -21.92
CA THR A 314 -1.82 8.41 -22.57
C THR A 314 -1.04 7.12 -22.32
N ALA A 315 -1.07 6.58 -21.11
CA ALA A 315 -0.49 5.27 -20.80
C ALA A 315 -1.06 4.16 -21.69
N ALA A 316 -2.38 4.16 -21.92
CA ALA A 316 -3.07 3.14 -22.71
C ALA A 316 -2.74 3.19 -24.21
N ILE A 317 -2.69 4.38 -24.82
CA ILE A 317 -2.41 4.56 -26.26
C ILE A 317 -0.91 4.48 -26.61
N SER A 318 -0.04 4.20 -25.63
CA SER A 318 1.41 4.10 -25.85
C SER A 318 1.76 3.05 -26.92
N PRO A 319 2.61 3.38 -27.92
CA PRO A 319 2.97 2.44 -29.00
C PRO A 319 3.70 1.19 -28.48
N SER A 320 4.23 1.23 -27.25
CA SER A 320 4.73 0.05 -26.53
C SER A 320 3.69 -1.06 -26.30
N ASN A 321 2.39 -0.75 -26.38
CA ASN A 321 1.31 -1.62 -25.91
C ASN A 321 0.69 -2.49 -27.01
N PHE A 322 1.16 -2.41 -28.26
CA PHE A 322 0.57 -3.12 -29.40
C PHE A 322 1.65 -3.85 -30.22
N VAL A 323 1.28 -5.00 -30.77
CA VAL A 323 2.21 -5.93 -31.47
C VAL A 323 2.93 -5.27 -32.64
N LEU A 324 2.23 -4.47 -33.45
CA LEU A 324 2.77 -3.88 -34.67
C LEU A 324 3.61 -2.60 -34.44
N THR A 325 3.53 -2.00 -33.24
CA THR A 325 4.18 -0.72 -32.92
C THR A 325 5.27 -0.85 -31.84
N ASN A 326 5.46 -2.04 -31.26
CA ASN A 326 6.54 -2.34 -30.32
C ASN A 326 7.57 -3.28 -30.98
N PRO A 327 8.85 -2.86 -31.15
CA PRO A 327 9.87 -3.66 -31.81
C PRO A 327 10.12 -5.01 -31.11
N GLU A 328 10.19 -5.05 -29.79
CA GLU A 328 10.43 -6.30 -29.05
C GLU A 328 9.28 -7.31 -29.25
N VAL A 329 8.03 -6.82 -29.24
CA VAL A 329 6.85 -7.68 -29.36
C VAL A 329 6.71 -8.18 -30.79
N LEU A 330 6.95 -7.32 -31.79
CA LEU A 330 6.98 -7.74 -33.20
C LEU A 330 8.06 -8.80 -33.45
N ARG A 331 9.27 -8.56 -32.93
CA ARG A 331 10.43 -9.47 -33.02
C ARG A 331 10.15 -10.82 -32.35
N GLU A 332 9.58 -10.85 -31.15
CA GLU A 332 9.14 -12.07 -30.45
C GLU A 332 8.02 -12.80 -31.23
N THR A 333 7.07 -12.06 -31.81
CA THR A 333 5.94 -12.63 -32.56
C THR A 333 6.40 -13.34 -33.83
N LEU A 334 7.31 -12.71 -34.59
CA LEU A 334 7.90 -13.31 -35.79
C LEU A 334 8.82 -14.48 -35.44
N ALA A 335 9.67 -14.34 -34.41
CA ALA A 335 10.62 -15.39 -34.00
C ALA A 335 9.99 -16.59 -33.28
N SER A 336 8.70 -16.53 -32.93
CA SER A 336 7.95 -17.64 -32.32
C SER A 336 6.70 -18.05 -33.11
N ASN A 337 6.59 -17.64 -34.37
CA ASN A 337 5.47 -17.96 -35.27
C ASN A 337 4.10 -17.73 -34.61
N GLY A 338 3.96 -16.62 -33.88
CA GLY A 338 2.74 -16.24 -33.16
C GLY A 338 2.44 -16.99 -31.85
N GLU A 339 3.23 -17.99 -31.44
CA GLU A 339 2.97 -18.78 -30.23
C GLU A 339 3.00 -17.93 -28.95
N ASN A 340 3.77 -16.84 -28.93
CA ASN A 340 3.73 -15.84 -27.86
C ASN A 340 2.32 -15.28 -27.60
N LEU A 341 1.55 -15.02 -28.66
CA LEU A 341 0.20 -14.48 -28.55
C LEU A 341 -0.79 -15.57 -28.08
N VAL A 342 -0.60 -16.82 -28.49
CA VAL A 342 -1.42 -17.96 -28.03
C VAL A 342 -1.23 -18.18 -26.52
N ARG A 343 0.03 -18.26 -26.05
CA ARG A 343 0.35 -18.31 -24.61
C ARG A 343 -0.21 -17.10 -23.85
N GLY A 344 -0.18 -15.93 -24.49
CA GLY A 344 -0.69 -14.68 -23.95
C GLY A 344 -2.21 -14.66 -23.75
N MET A 345 -2.99 -15.04 -24.76
CA MET A 345 -4.46 -15.11 -24.67
C MET A 345 -4.94 -16.18 -23.70
N LYS A 346 -4.24 -17.32 -23.63
CA LYS A 346 -4.49 -18.33 -22.59
C LYS A 346 -4.35 -17.74 -21.18
N MET A 347 -3.24 -17.02 -20.92
CA MET A 347 -3.05 -16.35 -19.64
C MET A 347 -4.13 -15.29 -19.38
N LEU A 348 -4.59 -14.57 -20.41
CA LEU A 348 -5.71 -13.61 -20.28
C LEU A 348 -7.04 -14.30 -19.91
N ALA A 349 -7.36 -15.45 -20.50
CA ALA A 349 -8.54 -16.22 -20.14
C ALA A 349 -8.48 -16.69 -18.68
N GLU A 350 -7.35 -17.27 -18.27
CA GLU A 350 -7.08 -17.69 -16.89
C GLU A 350 -7.17 -16.52 -15.88
N ASP A 351 -6.68 -15.31 -16.22
CA ASP A 351 -6.77 -14.11 -15.38
C ASP A 351 -8.23 -13.60 -15.24
N ILE A 352 -9.08 -13.79 -16.27
CA ILE A 352 -10.52 -13.45 -16.23
C ILE A 352 -11.34 -14.49 -15.44
N GLU A 353 -11.02 -15.79 -15.59
CA GLU A 353 -11.62 -16.84 -14.77
C GLU A 353 -11.28 -16.67 -13.27
N ALA A 354 -10.02 -16.39 -12.96
CA ALA A 354 -9.55 -16.13 -11.60
C ALA A 354 -10.22 -14.90 -10.95
N GLY A 355 -10.61 -13.91 -11.75
CA GLY A 355 -11.40 -12.75 -11.33
C GLY A 355 -12.92 -12.93 -11.47
N ARG A 356 -13.41 -14.15 -11.72
CA ARG A 356 -14.84 -14.51 -11.84
C ARG A 356 -15.59 -13.67 -12.89
N GLY A 357 -14.95 -13.38 -14.03
CA GLY A 357 -15.49 -12.57 -15.13
C GLY A 357 -14.96 -11.12 -15.19
N SER A 358 -14.25 -10.67 -14.16
CA SER A 358 -13.44 -9.45 -14.20
C SER A 358 -11.96 -9.82 -14.35
N LEU A 359 -11.15 -8.93 -14.91
CA LEU A 359 -9.73 -9.19 -15.15
C LEU A 359 -8.92 -9.16 -13.84
N LYS A 360 -8.39 -10.31 -13.39
CA LYS A 360 -7.49 -10.40 -12.22
C LYS A 360 -6.05 -10.69 -12.64
N ILE A 361 -5.31 -9.61 -12.92
CA ILE A 361 -3.89 -9.60 -13.31
C ILE A 361 -3.02 -10.41 -12.31
N ARG A 362 -2.48 -11.57 -12.73
CA ARG A 362 -1.60 -12.43 -11.93
C ARG A 362 -0.15 -11.91 -11.88
N GLN A 363 0.08 -10.80 -11.17
CA GLN A 363 1.38 -10.11 -11.06
C GLN A 363 2.58 -10.96 -10.55
N SER A 364 2.39 -12.20 -10.10
CA SER A 364 3.44 -13.16 -9.75
C SER A 364 2.98 -14.59 -10.04
N ASP A 365 3.91 -15.50 -10.35
CA ASP A 365 3.64 -16.95 -10.31
C ASP A 365 3.29 -17.35 -8.86
N ALA A 366 2.02 -17.65 -8.64
CA ALA A 366 1.49 -18.04 -7.33
C ALA A 366 1.77 -19.50 -6.97
N SER A 367 2.16 -20.35 -7.93
CA SER A 367 2.46 -21.77 -7.69
C SER A 367 3.72 -21.97 -6.83
N ARG A 368 4.56 -20.93 -6.73
CA ARG A 368 5.81 -20.94 -5.96
C ARG A 368 5.68 -20.46 -4.53
N PHE A 369 4.50 -20.01 -4.10
CA PHE A 369 4.34 -19.35 -2.79
C PHE A 369 3.20 -19.95 -1.97
N GLU A 370 3.52 -20.32 -0.73
CA GLU A 370 2.55 -20.82 0.25
C GLU A 370 2.85 -20.26 1.65
N VAL A 371 1.87 -19.53 2.19
CA VAL A 371 1.94 -18.86 3.49
C VAL A 371 1.98 -19.90 4.61
N GLY A 372 3.10 -19.95 5.33
CA GLY A 372 3.44 -20.95 6.34
C GLY A 372 4.35 -22.08 5.83
N LYS A 373 4.79 -22.08 4.56
CA LYS A 373 5.85 -22.99 4.06
C LYS A 373 7.06 -22.28 3.47
N ASN A 374 6.88 -21.14 2.79
CA ASN A 374 8.00 -20.35 2.27
C ASN A 374 7.81 -18.82 2.32
N LEU A 375 6.60 -18.34 2.66
CA LEU A 375 6.33 -16.99 3.17
C LEU A 375 5.78 -17.09 4.59
N ALA A 376 6.00 -16.08 5.44
CA ALA A 376 5.54 -16.05 6.84
C ALA A 376 6.01 -17.25 7.67
N ILE A 377 7.30 -17.58 7.55
CA ILE A 377 7.92 -18.76 8.18
C ILE A 377 8.83 -18.44 9.39
N THR A 378 8.75 -17.23 9.95
CA THR A 378 9.47 -16.94 11.19
C THR A 378 8.82 -17.73 12.35
N PRO A 379 9.55 -18.60 13.08
CA PRO A 379 8.94 -19.46 14.07
C PRO A 379 8.23 -18.69 15.19
N GLY A 380 7.03 -19.13 15.57
CA GLY A 380 6.21 -18.50 16.59
C GLY A 380 4.94 -19.30 16.84
N LYS A 381 4.09 -18.82 17.75
CA LYS A 381 2.79 -19.43 18.09
C LYS A 381 1.70 -18.36 18.11
N VAL A 382 0.48 -18.72 17.69
CA VAL A 382 -0.73 -17.98 18.02
C VAL A 382 -1.03 -18.24 19.51
N ILE A 383 -1.03 -17.20 20.33
CA ILE A 383 -1.23 -17.29 21.79
C ILE A 383 -2.62 -16.79 22.23
N PHE A 384 -3.32 -16.06 21.37
CA PHE A 384 -4.67 -15.55 21.62
C PHE A 384 -5.41 -15.37 20.29
N GLN A 385 -6.75 -15.48 20.33
CA GLN A 385 -7.62 -15.25 19.18
C GLN A 385 -8.97 -14.69 19.64
N ASN A 386 -9.50 -13.72 18.90
CA ASN A 386 -10.90 -13.28 18.96
C ASN A 386 -11.50 -13.22 17.53
N GLU A 387 -12.69 -12.65 17.37
CA GLU A 387 -13.39 -12.60 16.08
C GLU A 387 -12.69 -11.76 14.99
N LEU A 388 -11.81 -10.81 15.36
CA LEU A 388 -11.12 -9.91 14.43
C LEU A 388 -9.64 -10.25 14.24
N MET A 389 -8.98 -10.87 15.22
CA MET A 389 -7.53 -11.13 15.12
C MET A 389 -7.04 -12.38 15.86
N GLN A 390 -5.92 -12.90 15.39
CA GLN A 390 -5.01 -13.80 16.09
C GLN A 390 -3.78 -13.00 16.54
N LEU A 391 -3.36 -13.16 17.80
CA LEU A 391 -2.12 -12.57 18.31
C LEU A 391 -0.99 -13.61 18.25
N ILE A 392 0.01 -13.34 17.42
CA ILE A 392 1.20 -14.18 17.26
C ILE A 392 2.28 -13.67 18.21
N GLN A 393 2.91 -14.56 18.98
CA GLN A 393 4.19 -14.31 19.63
C GLN A 393 5.27 -15.12 18.92
N TYR A 394 6.35 -14.45 18.50
CA TYR A 394 7.47 -15.10 17.82
C TYR A 394 8.46 -15.73 18.80
N SER A 395 9.03 -16.87 18.40
CA SER A 395 10.00 -17.64 19.19
C SER A 395 11.35 -16.93 19.19
N PRO A 396 11.98 -16.69 20.35
CA PRO A 396 13.28 -16.03 20.43
C PRO A 396 14.39 -16.92 19.85
N VAL A 397 15.41 -16.28 19.27
CA VAL A 397 16.65 -16.94 18.78
C VAL A 397 17.92 -16.46 19.51
N THR A 398 17.74 -15.69 20.58
CA THR A 398 18.79 -15.16 21.46
C THR A 398 18.51 -15.59 22.90
N GLU A 399 19.53 -15.71 23.75
CA GLU A 399 19.36 -16.11 25.17
C GLU A 399 18.68 -15.04 26.02
N THR A 400 18.90 -13.76 25.67
CA THR A 400 18.25 -12.61 26.30
C THR A 400 17.61 -11.70 25.24
N VAL A 401 16.62 -10.93 25.67
CA VAL A 401 15.82 -10.03 24.84
C VAL A 401 15.62 -8.69 25.57
N LEU A 402 15.31 -7.61 24.84
CA LEU A 402 14.95 -6.34 25.49
C LEU A 402 13.75 -6.52 26.43
N LYS A 403 13.80 -5.80 27.56
CA LYS A 403 12.76 -5.82 28.59
C LYS A 403 11.41 -5.42 28.00
N THR A 404 11.32 -4.30 27.29
CA THR A 404 10.09 -3.84 26.62
C THR A 404 9.87 -4.61 25.31
N PRO A 405 8.74 -5.33 25.14
CA PRO A 405 8.44 -6.04 23.89
C PRO A 405 7.95 -5.10 22.77
N ILE A 406 7.97 -5.62 21.54
CA ILE A 406 7.40 -4.97 20.35
C ILE A 406 5.98 -5.50 20.11
N MET A 407 5.02 -4.61 19.83
CA MET A 407 3.68 -4.97 19.35
C MET A 407 3.45 -4.38 17.95
N ILE A 408 3.20 -5.24 16.95
CA ILE A 408 2.97 -4.82 15.56
C ILE A 408 1.47 -4.85 15.22
N VAL A 409 0.99 -3.71 14.72
CA VAL A 409 -0.36 -3.44 14.22
C VAL A 409 -0.28 -3.23 12.68
N PRO A 410 -0.35 -4.31 11.89
CA PRO A 410 -0.27 -4.24 10.43
C PRO A 410 -1.57 -3.69 9.82
N PRO A 411 -1.60 -3.35 8.51
CA PRO A 411 -2.85 -3.09 7.81
C PRO A 411 -3.74 -4.34 7.74
N TRP A 412 -5.03 -4.13 7.48
CA TRP A 412 -6.03 -5.18 7.20
C TRP A 412 -6.56 -5.16 5.76
N ILE A 413 -5.96 -4.34 4.88
CA ILE A 413 -6.33 -4.19 3.47
C ILE A 413 -5.66 -5.29 2.62
N ASN A 414 -4.42 -5.60 2.98
CA ASN A 414 -3.70 -6.82 2.65
C ASN A 414 -3.13 -7.39 3.97
N LYS A 415 -2.65 -8.63 3.94
CA LYS A 415 -2.25 -9.39 5.13
C LYS A 415 -0.93 -8.93 5.76
N TYR A 416 -0.68 -9.31 7.02
CA TYR A 416 0.46 -8.83 7.79
C TYR A 416 1.85 -9.23 7.23
N TYR A 417 1.92 -10.32 6.46
CA TYR A 417 3.19 -10.97 6.10
C TYR A 417 4.08 -10.20 5.10
N VAL A 418 3.71 -8.99 4.70
CA VAL A 418 4.64 -8.03 4.10
C VAL A 418 5.85 -7.73 5.01
N LEU A 419 5.67 -7.77 6.34
CA LEU A 419 6.77 -7.65 7.30
C LEU A 419 7.48 -8.99 7.60
N ASP A 420 7.00 -10.09 7.02
CA ASP A 420 7.48 -11.46 7.24
C ASP A 420 7.34 -12.30 5.95
N LEU A 421 8.00 -11.83 4.87
CA LEU A 421 7.96 -12.48 3.54
C LEU A 421 8.79 -13.78 3.58
N ASN A 422 9.88 -13.86 2.82
CA ASN A 422 10.89 -14.92 2.96
C ASN A 422 11.95 -14.52 4.02
N PRO A 423 12.78 -15.47 4.50
CA PRO A 423 13.83 -15.21 5.48
C PRO A 423 14.72 -13.99 5.19
N GLU A 424 15.05 -13.71 3.93
CA GLU A 424 15.90 -12.59 3.55
C GLU A 424 15.22 -11.22 3.62
N LYS A 425 13.88 -11.18 3.68
CA LYS A 425 13.04 -9.96 3.65
C LYS A 425 12.15 -9.80 4.89
N SER A 426 12.26 -10.68 5.88
CA SER A 426 11.44 -10.60 7.10
C SER A 426 12.02 -9.58 8.10
N PHE A 427 11.31 -8.47 8.27
CA PHE A 427 11.57 -7.48 9.33
C PHE A 427 11.31 -8.08 10.71
N ILE A 428 10.28 -8.94 10.83
CA ILE A 428 9.96 -9.64 12.08
C ILE A 428 11.10 -10.58 12.49
N ARG A 429 11.61 -11.41 11.56
CA ARG A 429 12.78 -12.26 11.80
C ARG A 429 13.97 -11.44 12.25
N TRP A 430 14.28 -10.37 11.54
CA TRP A 430 15.41 -9.49 11.87
C TRP A 430 15.27 -8.86 13.26
N CYS A 431 14.07 -8.45 13.66
CA CYS A 431 13.80 -7.97 15.02
C CYS A 431 14.09 -9.05 16.08
N VAL A 432 13.63 -10.28 15.84
CA VAL A 432 13.84 -11.44 16.74
C VAL A 432 15.33 -11.82 16.83
N GLU A 433 16.06 -11.80 15.70
CA GLU A 433 17.52 -11.98 15.63
C GLU A 433 18.30 -10.89 16.36
N ASN A 434 17.74 -9.68 16.48
CA ASN A 434 18.31 -8.56 17.24
C ASN A 434 17.83 -8.51 18.72
N GLY A 435 17.29 -9.61 19.25
CA GLY A 435 16.92 -9.73 20.65
C GLY A 435 15.65 -8.97 21.05
N LEU A 436 14.69 -8.83 20.14
CA LEU A 436 13.37 -8.27 20.46
C LEU A 436 12.34 -9.38 20.69
N THR A 437 11.57 -9.31 21.77
CA THR A 437 10.32 -10.07 21.86
C THR A 437 9.30 -9.41 20.94
N VAL A 438 8.86 -10.08 19.87
CA VAL A 438 7.93 -9.53 18.89
C VAL A 438 6.57 -10.21 18.99
N PHE A 439 5.52 -9.39 19.10
CA PHE A 439 4.13 -9.77 18.93
C PHE A 439 3.55 -9.13 17.67
N THR A 440 2.61 -9.80 16.99
CA THR A 440 1.95 -9.26 15.79
C THR A 440 0.49 -9.65 15.73
N ILE A 441 -0.36 -8.67 15.43
CA ILE A 441 -1.80 -8.85 15.22
C ILE A 441 -2.02 -9.37 13.79
N SER A 442 -2.46 -10.61 13.63
CA SER A 442 -2.91 -11.17 12.36
C SER A 442 -4.42 -11.02 12.24
N TRP A 443 -4.87 -10.01 11.49
CA TRP A 443 -6.29 -9.76 11.22
C TRP A 443 -6.96 -10.92 10.46
N VAL A 444 -8.25 -11.11 10.73
CA VAL A 444 -9.15 -11.99 9.98
C VAL A 444 -9.40 -11.44 8.56
N ASN A 445 -9.66 -12.31 7.57
CA ASN A 445 -10.32 -11.89 6.33
C ASN A 445 -11.85 -11.94 6.58
N PRO A 446 -12.56 -10.80 6.66
CA PRO A 446 -13.93 -10.79 7.17
C PRO A 446 -14.95 -11.36 6.18
N ASP A 447 -16.16 -11.58 6.68
CA ASP A 447 -17.35 -11.88 5.87
C ASP A 447 -18.55 -11.05 6.40
N ALA A 448 -19.73 -11.27 5.82
CA ALA A 448 -20.95 -10.52 6.15
C ALA A 448 -21.33 -10.55 7.65
N ARG A 449 -20.89 -11.54 8.44
CA ARG A 449 -21.12 -11.59 9.90
C ARG A 449 -20.42 -10.46 10.65
N LEU A 450 -19.29 -9.97 10.10
CA LEU A 450 -18.48 -8.90 10.67
C LEU A 450 -18.80 -7.53 10.06
N ALA A 451 -19.81 -7.41 9.19
CA ALA A 451 -20.14 -6.20 8.43
C ALA A 451 -20.28 -4.92 9.26
N GLN A 452 -20.79 -5.05 10.49
CA GLN A 452 -21.03 -3.95 11.43
C GLN A 452 -19.83 -3.62 12.33
N LYS A 453 -18.71 -4.35 12.22
CA LYS A 453 -17.50 -4.11 13.02
C LYS A 453 -16.90 -2.75 12.62
N GLY A 454 -16.87 -1.82 13.57
CA GLY A 454 -16.44 -0.44 13.38
C GLY A 454 -14.94 -0.20 13.62
N PHE A 455 -14.50 1.05 13.48
CA PHE A 455 -13.12 1.44 13.78
C PHE A 455 -12.80 1.28 15.29
N ASP A 456 -13.81 1.44 16.14
CA ASP A 456 -13.82 1.19 17.59
C ASP A 456 -13.72 -0.30 17.96
N ASP A 457 -14.43 -1.19 17.25
CA ASP A 457 -14.21 -2.64 17.37
C ASP A 457 -12.75 -3.01 17.05
N TYR A 458 -12.21 -2.46 15.96
CA TYR A 458 -10.83 -2.71 15.55
C TYR A 458 -9.80 -2.17 16.56
N VAL A 459 -10.06 -1.04 17.26
CA VAL A 459 -9.22 -0.55 18.36
C VAL A 459 -9.33 -1.47 19.59
N THR A 460 -10.55 -1.84 19.99
CA THR A 460 -10.82 -2.61 21.22
C THR A 460 -10.33 -4.05 21.09
N ALA A 461 -10.79 -4.78 20.07
CA ALA A 461 -10.45 -6.17 19.85
C ALA A 461 -9.06 -6.36 19.21
N GLY A 462 -8.47 -5.30 18.65
CA GLY A 462 -7.10 -5.28 18.14
C GLY A 462 -6.08 -4.84 19.20
N PRO A 463 -5.49 -3.63 19.09
CA PRO A 463 -4.36 -3.21 19.90
C PRO A 463 -4.65 -3.11 21.41
N LEU A 464 -5.85 -2.73 21.85
CA LEU A 464 -6.14 -2.69 23.30
C LEU A 464 -6.14 -4.09 23.92
N THR A 465 -6.87 -5.03 23.33
CA THR A 465 -6.82 -6.46 23.73
C THR A 465 -5.39 -6.99 23.65
N ALA A 466 -4.63 -6.68 22.59
CA ALA A 466 -3.25 -7.13 22.47
C ALA A 466 -2.34 -6.58 23.58
N LEU A 467 -2.52 -5.34 24.03
CA LEU A 467 -1.80 -4.78 25.19
C LEU A 467 -2.12 -5.52 26.49
N ASP A 468 -3.38 -5.94 26.71
CA ASP A 468 -3.77 -6.74 27.88
C ASP A 468 -3.03 -8.09 27.88
N ILE A 469 -3.11 -8.84 26.77
CA ILE A 469 -2.48 -10.16 26.63
C ILE A 469 -0.94 -10.05 26.74
N ILE A 470 -0.32 -9.05 26.11
CA ILE A 470 1.14 -8.86 26.19
C ILE A 470 1.56 -8.49 27.62
N GLY A 471 0.80 -7.66 28.33
CA GLY A 471 1.04 -7.35 29.74
C GLY A 471 1.05 -8.60 30.61
N GLU A 472 0.01 -9.44 30.47
CA GLU A 472 -0.11 -10.71 31.20
C GLU A 472 0.97 -11.74 30.84
N VAL A 473 1.32 -11.89 29.56
CA VAL A 473 2.32 -12.87 29.09
C VAL A 473 3.75 -12.45 29.43
N THR A 474 4.05 -11.15 29.41
CA THR A 474 5.43 -10.65 29.54
C THR A 474 5.76 -10.06 30.91
N GLY A 475 4.75 -9.76 31.74
CA GLY A 475 4.91 -9.08 33.03
C GLY A 475 5.42 -7.64 32.91
N GLN A 476 5.23 -6.99 31.77
CA GLN A 476 5.71 -5.62 31.52
C GLN A 476 4.59 -4.59 31.59
N ASP A 477 4.93 -3.38 32.02
CA ASP A 477 4.02 -2.24 32.16
C ASP A 477 3.77 -1.49 30.82
N GLY A 478 4.25 -2.03 29.70
CA GLY A 478 3.97 -1.52 28.36
C GLY A 478 4.85 -2.10 27.26
N VAL A 479 4.63 -1.59 26.04
CA VAL A 479 5.24 -2.06 24.78
C VAL A 479 5.85 -0.90 23.98
N HIS A 480 6.71 -1.21 23.02
CA HIS A 480 6.96 -0.34 21.87
C HIS A 480 6.01 -0.76 20.74
N ALA A 481 5.11 0.13 20.34
CA ALA A 481 4.13 -0.17 19.29
C ALA A 481 4.70 0.13 17.90
N ILE A 482 4.32 -0.64 16.90
CA ILE A 482 4.57 -0.40 15.47
C ILE A 482 3.23 -0.44 14.76
N GLY A 483 2.93 0.56 13.93
CA GLY A 483 1.77 0.58 13.05
C GLY A 483 2.19 0.81 11.60
N TYR A 484 1.60 0.06 10.66
CA TYR A 484 1.94 0.16 9.23
C TYR A 484 0.70 0.51 8.39
N CYS A 485 0.82 1.53 7.54
CA CYS A 485 -0.24 2.02 6.66
C CYS A 485 -1.52 2.31 7.48
N VAL A 486 -2.69 1.75 7.12
CA VAL A 486 -3.93 1.94 7.90
C VAL A 486 -3.86 1.38 9.32
N GLY A 487 -3.00 0.37 9.58
CA GLY A 487 -2.70 -0.10 10.93
C GLY A 487 -1.98 0.96 11.78
N GLY A 488 -1.20 1.85 11.14
CA GLY A 488 -0.64 3.03 11.78
C GLY A 488 -1.66 4.15 12.02
N THR A 489 -2.66 4.29 11.14
CA THR A 489 -3.81 5.19 11.37
C THR A 489 -4.62 4.70 12.58
N LEU A 490 -4.92 3.40 12.64
CA LEU A 490 -5.58 2.75 13.79
C LEU A 490 -4.77 2.88 15.08
N LEU A 491 -3.44 2.67 15.03
CA LEU A 491 -2.56 2.87 16.18
C LEU A 491 -2.56 4.34 16.65
N SER A 492 -2.61 5.30 15.73
CA SER A 492 -2.65 6.74 16.07
C SER A 492 -3.99 7.16 16.70
N VAL A 493 -5.09 6.58 16.22
CA VAL A 493 -6.43 6.68 16.84
C VAL A 493 -6.44 6.04 18.23
N THR A 494 -5.85 4.86 18.38
CA THR A 494 -5.69 4.15 19.66
C THR A 494 -4.88 4.99 20.64
N LEU A 495 -3.77 5.60 20.20
CA LEU A 495 -2.93 6.47 21.03
C LEU A 495 -3.67 7.71 21.53
N ALA A 496 -4.50 8.36 20.70
CA ALA A 496 -5.30 9.50 21.12
C ALA A 496 -6.36 9.09 22.17
N HIS A 497 -6.97 7.92 22.01
CA HIS A 497 -7.90 7.37 22.98
C HIS A 497 -7.22 6.98 24.30
N MET A 498 -6.06 6.32 24.23
CA MET A 498 -5.23 5.99 25.41
C MET A 498 -4.78 7.26 26.15
N ALA A 499 -4.40 8.32 25.43
CA ALA A 499 -4.05 9.61 26.03
C ALA A 499 -5.23 10.24 26.78
N HIS A 500 -6.45 10.18 26.23
CA HIS A 500 -7.67 10.62 26.92
C HIS A 500 -7.95 9.82 28.21
N LEU A 501 -7.67 8.52 28.21
CA LEU A 501 -7.79 7.65 29.39
C LEU A 501 -6.60 7.74 30.37
N GLY A 502 -5.51 8.41 30.00
CA GLY A 502 -4.26 8.43 30.78
C GLY A 502 -3.48 7.12 30.79
N ASP A 503 -3.70 6.22 29.81
CA ASP A 503 -3.11 4.88 29.75
C ASP A 503 -1.63 4.92 29.27
N PRO A 504 -0.65 4.53 30.12
CA PRO A 504 0.78 4.65 29.83
C PRO A 504 1.40 3.39 29.19
N ARG A 505 0.59 2.44 28.69
CA ARG A 505 1.07 1.13 28.22
C ARG A 505 1.78 1.13 26.86
N ILE A 506 1.76 2.23 26.10
CA ILE A 506 2.66 2.39 24.93
C ILE A 506 3.81 3.31 25.32
N LYS A 507 5.03 2.76 25.39
CA LYS A 507 6.25 3.50 25.80
C LYS A 507 6.85 4.33 24.67
N SER A 508 6.64 3.90 23.43
CA SER A 508 6.86 4.70 22.21
C SER A 508 6.12 4.05 21.04
N ALA A 509 5.89 4.81 19.97
CA ALA A 509 5.27 4.31 18.75
C ALA A 509 6.21 4.46 17.53
N THR A 510 6.08 3.53 16.58
CA THR A 510 6.71 3.57 15.26
C THR A 510 5.61 3.55 14.22
N LEU A 511 5.67 4.45 13.24
CA LEU A 511 4.71 4.53 12.15
C LEU A 511 5.45 4.26 10.83
N PHE A 512 5.04 3.24 10.09
CA PHE A 512 5.55 2.94 8.74
C PHE A 512 4.54 3.42 7.71
N THR A 513 4.96 4.30 6.80
CA THR A 513 4.21 4.85 5.66
C THR A 513 2.73 5.08 6.00
N THR A 514 2.53 5.82 7.08
CA THR A 514 1.24 5.99 7.75
C THR A 514 0.68 7.38 7.48
N GLN A 515 -0.60 7.44 7.14
CA GLN A 515 -1.34 8.69 7.08
C GLN A 515 -2.16 8.90 8.36
N VAL A 516 -1.95 10.03 9.01
CA VAL A 516 -2.85 10.57 10.05
C VAL A 516 -3.47 11.89 9.60
N ASP A 517 -2.75 12.66 8.77
CA ASP A 517 -3.31 13.72 7.95
C ASP A 517 -3.50 13.22 6.51
N PHE A 518 -4.68 13.46 5.95
CA PHE A 518 -5.07 13.03 4.61
C PHE A 518 -5.19 14.21 3.60
N THR A 519 -4.65 15.39 3.93
CA THR A 519 -4.67 16.55 3.01
C THR A 519 -3.96 16.25 1.70
N HIS A 520 -2.84 15.50 1.76
CA HIS A 520 -2.02 15.08 0.63
C HIS A 520 -2.07 13.56 0.42
N ALA A 521 -3.26 12.94 0.55
CA ALA A 521 -3.47 11.49 0.50
C ALA A 521 -3.26 10.79 -0.86
N GLY A 522 -2.48 11.39 -1.76
CA GLY A 522 -2.16 10.86 -3.07
C GLY A 522 -3.37 10.73 -3.99
N ASP A 523 -3.16 9.97 -5.06
CA ASP A 523 -4.12 9.81 -6.16
C ASP A 523 -5.42 9.11 -5.71
N LEU A 524 -5.41 8.40 -4.58
CA LEU A 524 -6.63 7.84 -3.96
C LEU A 524 -7.70 8.91 -3.68
N LYS A 525 -7.31 10.16 -3.44
CA LYS A 525 -8.24 11.28 -3.16
C LYS A 525 -9.13 11.65 -4.37
N ILE A 526 -8.76 11.21 -5.57
CA ILE A 526 -9.51 11.38 -6.82
C ILE A 526 -10.80 10.54 -6.81
N PHE A 527 -10.74 9.37 -6.15
CA PHE A 527 -11.85 8.41 -6.00
C PHE A 527 -12.68 8.64 -4.72
N VAL A 528 -12.62 9.84 -4.13
CA VAL A 528 -13.31 10.17 -2.87
C VAL A 528 -14.06 11.50 -2.98
N ASP A 529 -15.30 11.44 -3.47
CA ASP A 529 -16.38 12.37 -3.13
C ASP A 529 -17.56 11.66 -2.46
N GLU A 530 -18.54 12.44 -2.01
CA GLU A 530 -19.76 11.99 -1.36
C GLU A 530 -20.56 11.03 -2.26
N ASP A 531 -20.66 11.30 -3.56
CA ASP A 531 -21.40 10.45 -4.52
C ASP A 531 -20.71 9.10 -4.74
N GLN A 532 -19.38 9.11 -4.93
CA GLN A 532 -18.57 7.90 -5.01
C GLN A 532 -18.63 7.08 -3.71
N ILE A 533 -18.45 7.71 -2.53
CA ILE A 533 -18.59 7.04 -1.23
C ILE A 533 -20.00 6.44 -1.09
N ALA A 534 -21.06 7.20 -1.39
CA ALA A 534 -22.43 6.71 -1.28
C ALA A 534 -22.71 5.54 -2.24
N SER A 535 -22.07 5.49 -3.42
CA SER A 535 -22.16 4.32 -4.33
C SER A 535 -21.43 3.10 -3.76
N ILE A 536 -20.24 3.27 -3.19
CA ILE A 536 -19.51 2.21 -2.49
C ILE A 536 -20.32 1.70 -1.28
N GLU A 537 -20.91 2.60 -0.49
CA GLU A 537 -21.73 2.25 0.68
C GLU A 537 -23.00 1.48 0.32
N ARG A 538 -23.70 1.86 -0.77
CA ARG A 538 -24.83 1.07 -1.30
C ARG A 538 -24.41 -0.37 -1.64
N LYS A 539 -23.30 -0.52 -2.38
CA LYS A 539 -22.75 -1.84 -2.76
C LYS A 539 -22.28 -2.66 -1.56
N MET A 540 -21.68 -2.02 -0.55
CA MET A 540 -21.30 -2.67 0.71
C MET A 540 -22.51 -3.04 1.58
N ALA A 541 -23.64 -2.33 1.49
CA ALA A 541 -24.86 -2.68 2.23
C ALA A 541 -25.52 -3.98 1.72
N GLU A 542 -25.32 -4.34 0.44
CA GLU A 542 -25.81 -5.58 -0.14
C GLU A 542 -25.00 -6.81 0.32
N GLN A 543 -23.68 -6.68 0.46
CA GLN A 543 -22.77 -7.80 0.74
C GLN A 543 -22.21 -7.83 2.18
N GLY A 544 -22.30 -6.71 2.90
CA GLY A 544 -21.70 -6.49 4.23
C GLY A 544 -20.22 -6.08 4.22
N TYR A 545 -19.54 -6.10 3.07
CA TYR A 545 -18.12 -5.80 2.94
C TYR A 545 -17.77 -5.30 1.53
N LEU A 546 -16.59 -4.69 1.38
CA LEU A 546 -15.95 -4.51 0.07
C LEU A 546 -15.05 -5.70 -0.23
N SER A 547 -15.14 -6.25 -1.45
CA SER A 547 -14.29 -7.36 -1.92
C SER A 547 -12.85 -6.91 -2.20
N GLY A 548 -11.88 -7.81 -1.95
CA GLY A 548 -10.46 -7.49 -2.05
C GLY A 548 -10.03 -7.12 -3.47
N ASN A 549 -10.59 -7.81 -4.47
CA ASN A 549 -10.34 -7.54 -5.90
C ASN A 549 -10.55 -6.07 -6.30
N LYS A 550 -11.59 -5.39 -5.78
CA LYS A 550 -11.86 -3.98 -6.14
C LYS A 550 -10.80 -3.03 -5.62
N MET A 551 -10.35 -3.25 -4.38
CA MET A 551 -9.28 -2.46 -3.78
C MET A 551 -7.94 -2.70 -4.50
N ALA A 552 -7.66 -3.96 -4.89
CA ALA A 552 -6.47 -4.30 -5.68
C ALA A 552 -6.46 -3.64 -7.08
N MET A 553 -7.62 -3.57 -7.75
CA MET A 553 -7.75 -2.82 -9.02
C MET A 553 -7.46 -1.33 -8.84
N ALA A 554 -8.06 -0.68 -7.82
CA ALA A 554 -7.83 0.73 -7.54
C ALA A 554 -6.34 1.04 -7.26
N PHE A 555 -5.64 0.19 -6.49
CA PHE A 555 -4.19 0.34 -6.27
C PHE A 555 -3.35 0.15 -7.55
N ASN A 556 -3.71 -0.81 -8.41
CA ASN A 556 -3.00 -1.03 -9.67
C ASN A 556 -3.14 0.17 -10.62
N LEU A 557 -4.32 0.80 -10.68
CA LEU A 557 -4.58 1.99 -11.48
C LEU A 557 -3.71 3.20 -11.06
N LEU A 558 -3.27 3.28 -9.81
CA LEU A 558 -2.38 4.38 -9.37
C LEU A 558 -1.00 4.34 -10.03
N ARG A 559 -0.58 3.18 -10.58
CA ARG A 559 0.72 3.00 -11.24
C ARG A 559 0.61 2.15 -12.52
N SER A 560 -0.37 2.43 -13.37
CA SER A 560 -0.63 1.70 -14.63
C SER A 560 0.59 1.52 -15.53
N ASN A 561 1.47 2.55 -15.62
CA ASN A 561 2.72 2.49 -16.39
C ASN A 561 3.77 1.51 -15.82
N ASP A 562 3.71 1.18 -14.53
CA ASP A 562 4.67 0.28 -13.87
C ASP A 562 4.06 -1.10 -13.55
N LEU A 563 2.74 -1.20 -13.37
CA LEU A 563 2.04 -2.39 -12.84
C LEU A 563 1.03 -3.03 -13.80
N ILE A 564 0.55 -2.31 -14.82
CA ILE A 564 -0.45 -2.82 -15.79
C ILE A 564 0.21 -3.02 -17.16
N TRP A 565 0.70 -1.96 -17.80
CA TRP A 565 1.23 -2.07 -19.16
C TRP A 565 2.48 -2.96 -19.29
N PRO A 566 3.46 -2.93 -18.35
CA PRO A 566 4.57 -3.88 -18.36
C PRO A 566 4.12 -5.34 -18.21
N TYR A 567 3.00 -5.60 -17.52
CA TYR A 567 2.43 -6.94 -17.42
C TYR A 567 1.74 -7.33 -18.72
N VAL A 568 0.87 -6.47 -19.28
CA VAL A 568 0.20 -6.72 -20.58
C VAL A 568 1.23 -7.04 -21.67
N VAL A 569 2.30 -6.24 -21.75
CA VAL A 569 3.36 -6.43 -22.77
C VAL A 569 4.15 -7.72 -22.54
N ASN A 570 4.59 -8.04 -21.32
CA ASN A 570 5.42 -9.24 -21.11
C ASN A 570 4.59 -10.53 -21.08
N ASN A 571 3.41 -10.52 -20.45
CA ASN A 571 2.58 -11.70 -20.27
C ASN A 571 1.65 -11.92 -21.47
N TYR A 572 0.74 -10.98 -21.77
CA TYR A 572 -0.27 -11.19 -22.81
C TYR A 572 0.27 -11.00 -24.24
N LEU A 573 1.34 -10.23 -24.46
CA LEU A 573 1.92 -10.04 -25.79
C LEU A 573 3.20 -10.84 -26.05
N LYS A 574 4.18 -10.83 -25.13
CA LYS A 574 5.39 -11.68 -25.27
C LYS A 574 5.17 -13.13 -24.79
N GLY A 575 4.00 -13.45 -24.23
CA GLY A 575 3.64 -14.82 -23.83
C GLY A 575 4.53 -15.38 -22.71
N LYS A 576 5.05 -14.54 -21.81
CA LYS A 576 6.01 -14.93 -20.76
C LYS A 576 5.28 -15.07 -19.42
N ALA A 577 5.54 -16.17 -18.72
CA ALA A 577 4.99 -16.40 -17.39
C ALA A 577 5.49 -15.32 -16.39
N PRO A 578 4.66 -14.90 -15.42
CA PRO A 578 5.06 -13.89 -14.44
C PRO A 578 6.18 -14.44 -13.56
N PHE A 579 7.20 -13.61 -13.27
CA PHE A 579 8.28 -14.01 -12.38
C PHE A 579 7.75 -14.28 -10.96
N PRO A 580 8.21 -15.31 -10.24
CA PRO A 580 7.81 -15.55 -8.85
C PRO A 580 8.39 -14.46 -7.93
N PHE A 581 7.58 -13.45 -7.64
CA PHE A 581 7.96 -12.28 -6.86
C PHE A 581 7.04 -12.13 -5.64
N ASP A 582 7.56 -12.54 -4.49
CA ASP A 582 6.93 -12.54 -3.15
C ASP A 582 6.08 -11.29 -2.82
N LEU A 583 6.56 -10.10 -3.20
CA LEU A 583 5.89 -8.82 -2.98
C LEU A 583 4.61 -8.67 -3.82
N LEU A 584 4.61 -9.14 -5.06
CA LEU A 584 3.43 -9.09 -5.94
C LEU A 584 2.46 -10.24 -5.66
N TYR A 585 2.95 -11.38 -5.16
CA TYR A 585 2.10 -12.39 -4.54
C TYR A 585 1.32 -11.81 -3.35
N TRP A 586 2.00 -11.15 -2.40
CA TRP A 586 1.36 -10.45 -1.29
C TRP A 586 0.35 -9.37 -1.75
N ASN A 587 0.67 -8.62 -2.81
CA ASN A 587 -0.23 -7.61 -3.37
C ASN A 587 -1.54 -8.23 -3.89
N SER A 588 -1.45 -9.41 -4.51
CA SER A 588 -2.59 -10.18 -5.04
C SER A 588 -3.43 -10.90 -3.97
N ASP A 589 -2.89 -11.09 -2.76
CA ASP A 589 -3.50 -11.76 -1.61
C ASP A 589 -4.26 -10.76 -0.70
N SER A 590 -5.13 -9.98 -1.36
CA SER A 590 -5.98 -8.93 -0.79
C SER A 590 -7.01 -9.45 0.21
N THR A 591 -7.36 -8.64 1.21
CA THR A 591 -8.43 -8.94 2.17
C THR A 591 -9.64 -8.02 2.00
N ARG A 592 -10.81 -8.50 2.43
CA ARG A 592 -12.07 -7.75 2.43
C ARG A 592 -12.08 -6.71 3.54
N MET A 593 -12.94 -5.70 3.42
CA MET A 593 -13.12 -4.68 4.46
C MET A 593 -14.60 -4.60 4.89
N PRO A 594 -14.92 -4.64 6.20
CA PRO A 594 -16.30 -4.55 6.66
C PRO A 594 -16.95 -3.22 6.29
N ALA A 595 -18.25 -3.22 5.99
CA ALA A 595 -18.98 -2.04 5.56
C ALA A 595 -18.84 -0.85 6.53
N ALA A 596 -19.02 -1.09 7.84
CA ALA A 596 -18.92 -0.04 8.87
C ALA A 596 -17.50 0.54 8.98
N ASN A 597 -16.48 -0.33 9.08
CA ASN A 597 -15.06 0.08 9.14
C ASN A 597 -14.63 0.86 7.89
N HIS A 598 -14.98 0.40 6.69
CA HIS A 598 -14.58 1.04 5.43
C HIS A 598 -15.31 2.38 5.19
N SER A 599 -16.62 2.44 5.45
CA SER A 599 -17.40 3.69 5.45
C SER A 599 -16.79 4.72 6.40
N PHE A 600 -16.51 4.32 7.65
CA PHE A 600 -15.87 5.20 8.63
C PHE A 600 -14.52 5.70 8.11
N TYR A 601 -13.68 4.83 7.55
CA TYR A 601 -12.35 5.18 7.05
C TYR A 601 -12.41 6.17 5.88
N LEU A 602 -13.22 5.90 4.85
CA LEU A 602 -13.38 6.82 3.71
C LEU A 602 -13.92 8.19 4.16
N ARG A 603 -14.98 8.20 4.97
CA ARG A 603 -15.65 9.43 5.41
C ARG A 603 -14.80 10.25 6.38
N ASN A 604 -14.14 9.64 7.37
CA ASN A 604 -13.37 10.36 8.38
C ASN A 604 -11.95 10.70 7.95
N CYS A 605 -11.26 9.79 7.25
CA CYS A 605 -9.88 10.03 6.82
C CYS A 605 -9.84 10.78 5.49
N TYR A 606 -10.19 10.13 4.37
CA TYR A 606 -9.99 10.71 3.04
C TYR A 606 -10.89 11.92 2.74
N LEU A 607 -12.20 11.82 3.00
CA LEU A 607 -13.15 12.90 2.69
C LEU A 607 -13.01 14.07 3.67
N ASN A 608 -13.23 13.81 4.98
CA ASN A 608 -13.32 14.89 5.95
C ASN A 608 -12.03 15.19 6.72
N ASN A 609 -11.02 14.31 6.70
CA ASN A 609 -9.76 14.43 7.47
C ASN A 609 -10.00 14.86 8.93
N THR A 610 -10.88 14.15 9.65
CA THR A 610 -11.44 14.56 10.95
C THR A 610 -10.45 14.43 12.10
N LEU A 611 -9.46 13.53 12.00
CA LEU A 611 -8.48 13.26 13.05
C LEU A 611 -7.59 14.49 13.35
N THR A 612 -6.91 15.04 12.33
CA THR A 612 -6.05 16.23 12.49
C THR A 612 -6.82 17.53 12.62
N LYS A 613 -8.07 17.57 12.14
CA LYS A 613 -9.01 18.67 12.40
C LYS A 613 -9.59 18.68 13.82
N GLY A 614 -9.29 17.69 14.66
CA GLY A 614 -9.82 17.59 16.03
C GLY A 614 -11.35 17.41 16.06
N LYS A 615 -11.89 16.59 15.14
CA LYS A 615 -13.32 16.33 14.94
C LYS A 615 -13.68 14.84 14.90
N MET A 616 -12.69 13.94 14.91
CA MET A 616 -12.95 12.50 14.93
C MET A 616 -13.52 12.13 16.30
N VAL A 617 -14.73 11.57 16.32
CA VAL A 617 -15.36 11.05 17.54
C VAL A 617 -15.27 9.53 17.54
N LEU A 618 -14.80 8.96 18.64
CA LEU A 618 -14.77 7.52 18.89
C LEU A 618 -15.00 7.28 20.39
N PHE A 619 -15.63 6.17 20.78
CA PHE A 619 -15.95 5.88 22.19
C PHE A 619 -16.64 7.04 22.93
N GLY A 620 -17.51 7.78 22.23
CA GLY A 620 -18.29 8.90 22.78
C GLY A 620 -17.53 10.21 23.01
N HIS A 621 -16.25 10.33 22.66
CA HIS A 621 -15.45 11.55 22.84
C HIS A 621 -14.65 11.93 21.59
N THR A 622 -14.29 13.21 21.49
CA THR A 622 -13.46 13.72 20.40
C THR A 622 -11.99 13.38 20.64
N LEU A 623 -11.34 12.77 19.65
CA LEU A 623 -9.92 12.43 19.68
C LEU A 623 -9.04 13.61 19.27
N ASN A 624 -7.88 13.74 19.91
CA ASN A 624 -6.93 14.82 19.69
C ASN A 624 -5.49 14.28 19.70
N LEU A 625 -4.79 14.39 18.57
CA LEU A 625 -3.39 13.92 18.47
C LEU A 625 -2.42 14.73 19.34
N LYS A 626 -2.76 15.96 19.76
CA LYS A 626 -1.89 16.77 20.63
C LYS A 626 -1.71 16.18 22.03
N ASP A 627 -2.61 15.31 22.46
CA ASP A 627 -2.53 14.66 23.78
C ASP A 627 -1.62 13.42 23.72
N VAL A 628 -1.30 12.93 22.51
CA VAL A 628 -0.33 11.86 22.27
C VAL A 628 1.08 12.40 22.48
N THR A 629 1.57 12.23 23.71
CA THR A 629 2.88 12.74 24.16
C THR A 629 4.02 11.71 24.06
N VAL A 630 3.73 10.45 23.74
CA VAL A 630 4.74 9.39 23.58
C VAL A 630 5.76 9.72 22.48
N PRO A 631 7.02 9.24 22.56
CA PRO A 631 7.97 9.37 21.47
C PRO A 631 7.50 8.61 20.22
N ILE A 632 7.57 9.24 19.06
CA ILE A 632 7.16 8.66 17.78
C ILE A 632 8.36 8.62 16.82
N PHE A 633 8.58 7.48 16.19
CA PHE A 633 9.44 7.34 15.00
C PHE A 633 8.51 7.25 13.78
N ASN A 634 8.50 8.25 12.91
CA ASN A 634 7.64 8.25 11.72
C ASN A 634 8.48 8.08 10.46
N LEU A 635 8.31 6.93 9.81
CA LEU A 635 8.99 6.53 8.59
C LEU A 635 8.07 6.77 7.39
N ALA A 636 8.46 7.67 6.49
CA ALA A 636 7.91 7.76 5.14
C ALA A 636 8.86 7.11 4.13
N THR A 637 8.37 6.81 2.93
CA THR A 637 9.21 6.43 1.78
C THR A 637 9.10 7.47 0.67
N ARG A 638 10.22 7.83 0.02
CA ARG A 638 10.35 9.00 -0.85
C ARG A 638 9.53 8.91 -2.13
N GLU A 639 9.41 7.71 -2.70
CA GLU A 639 8.61 7.43 -3.90
C GLU A 639 7.26 6.75 -3.54
N ASP A 640 6.65 7.13 -2.41
CA ASP A 640 5.33 6.64 -1.99
C ASP A 640 4.17 7.40 -2.67
N HIS A 641 3.27 6.65 -3.32
CA HIS A 641 2.03 7.17 -3.91
C HIS A 641 0.78 6.77 -3.11
N ILE A 642 0.89 5.80 -2.19
CA ILE A 642 -0.20 5.25 -1.35
C ILE A 642 -0.30 6.03 -0.03
N ALA A 643 0.84 6.35 0.56
CA ALA A 643 0.95 7.19 1.75
C ALA A 643 2.05 8.25 1.56
N PRO A 644 1.82 9.26 0.69
CA PRO A 644 2.88 10.17 0.26
C PRO A 644 3.63 10.83 1.41
N ALA A 645 4.95 10.89 1.30
CA ALA A 645 5.83 11.42 2.35
C ALA A 645 5.43 12.83 2.83
N ARG A 646 4.88 13.66 1.94
CA ARG A 646 4.31 14.98 2.24
C ARG A 646 3.15 14.93 3.25
N SER A 647 2.28 13.94 3.17
CA SER A 647 1.14 13.76 4.10
C SER A 647 1.60 13.16 5.45
N ALA A 648 2.53 12.19 5.43
CA ALA A 648 3.15 11.67 6.65
C ALA A 648 3.95 12.76 7.41
N PHE A 649 4.67 13.61 6.69
CA PHE A 649 5.39 14.77 7.23
C PHE A 649 4.44 15.81 7.83
N LEU A 650 3.33 16.13 7.14
CA LEU A 650 2.30 17.03 7.66
C LEU A 650 1.62 16.45 8.91
N GLY A 651 1.23 15.18 8.88
CA GLY A 651 0.64 14.47 10.01
C GLY A 651 1.53 14.43 11.26
N SER A 652 2.85 14.36 11.07
CA SER A 652 3.85 14.43 12.15
C SER A 652 3.75 15.69 13.02
N ARG A 653 3.15 16.77 12.50
CA ARG A 653 3.02 18.06 13.21
C ARG A 653 1.83 18.11 14.18
N TYR A 654 0.95 17.12 14.18
CA TYR A 654 -0.26 17.10 15.00
C TYR A 654 -0.10 16.35 16.34
N PHE A 655 0.94 15.52 16.47
CA PHE A 655 1.28 14.85 17.72
C PHE A 655 1.90 15.84 18.74
N GLY A 656 1.56 15.71 20.02
CA GLY A 656 2.15 16.53 21.09
C GLY A 656 3.57 16.10 21.48
N GLY A 657 3.88 14.81 21.34
CA GLY A 657 5.16 14.21 21.69
C GLY A 657 6.31 14.58 20.74
N LYS A 658 7.50 14.06 21.04
CA LYS A 658 8.64 14.16 20.14
C LYS A 658 8.46 13.19 18.96
N VAL A 659 8.33 13.74 17.75
CA VAL A 659 8.39 12.96 16.51
C VAL A 659 9.77 13.06 15.88
N ASP A 660 10.44 11.92 15.74
CA ASP A 660 11.62 11.70 14.91
C ASP A 660 11.14 11.25 13.52
N PHE A 661 11.23 12.13 12.52
CA PHE A 661 10.81 11.83 11.14
C PHE A 661 12.00 11.32 10.32
N VAL A 662 11.80 10.21 9.61
CA VAL A 662 12.79 9.55 8.76
C VAL A 662 12.17 9.27 7.39
N LEU A 663 12.94 9.50 6.33
CA LEU A 663 12.51 9.24 4.96
C LEU A 663 13.40 8.14 4.37
N ALA A 664 12.87 6.97 4.04
CA ALA A 664 13.60 5.97 3.27
C ALA A 664 13.45 6.21 1.76
N GLY A 665 14.42 5.79 0.96
CA GLY A 665 14.28 5.71 -0.50
C GLY A 665 13.36 4.58 -0.96
N SER A 666 13.00 4.60 -2.24
CA SER A 666 12.02 3.72 -2.88
C SER A 666 10.57 3.97 -2.46
N GLY A 667 9.65 3.14 -2.96
CA GLY A 667 8.21 3.28 -2.74
C GLY A 667 7.68 2.53 -1.52
N HIS A 668 6.36 2.62 -1.33
CA HIS A 668 5.57 2.26 -0.12
C HIS A 668 6.05 1.02 0.66
N ILE A 669 6.43 -0.05 -0.06
CA ILE A 669 6.82 -1.33 0.53
C ILE A 669 8.32 -1.56 0.41
N ALA A 670 8.95 -1.22 -0.72
CA ALA A 670 10.38 -1.46 -0.94
C ALA A 670 11.29 -0.58 -0.06
N GLY A 671 10.83 0.60 0.36
CA GLY A 671 11.55 1.44 1.32
C GLY A 671 11.36 0.99 2.77
N VAL A 672 10.20 0.42 3.13
CA VAL A 672 9.94 -0.16 4.47
C VAL A 672 10.68 -1.50 4.59
N VAL A 673 10.45 -2.40 3.65
CA VAL A 673 11.04 -3.75 3.60
C VAL A 673 12.41 -3.70 2.91
N ASN A 674 13.37 -3.02 3.55
CA ASN A 674 14.75 -2.88 3.09
C ASN A 674 15.74 -3.58 4.04
N PRO A 675 16.09 -4.86 3.83
CA PRO A 675 16.94 -5.63 4.74
C PRO A 675 18.41 -5.15 4.71
N PRO A 676 19.06 -4.87 5.85
CA PRO A 676 20.43 -4.35 5.92
C PRO A 676 21.46 -5.17 5.13
N ALA A 677 21.32 -6.50 5.12
CA ALA A 677 22.22 -7.40 4.40
C ALA A 677 22.29 -7.14 2.88
N LYS A 678 21.29 -6.47 2.29
CA LYS A 678 21.23 -6.20 0.85
C LYS A 678 21.86 -4.87 0.43
N GLN A 679 22.18 -3.99 1.40
CA GLN A 679 22.84 -2.69 1.18
C GLN A 679 22.24 -1.88 0.01
N LYS A 680 20.90 -1.85 -0.06
CA LYS A 680 20.15 -1.12 -1.09
C LYS A 680 19.57 0.18 -0.54
N TYR A 681 19.37 1.11 -1.46
CA TYR A 681 18.79 2.43 -1.19
C TYR A 681 19.57 3.21 -0.12
N GLN A 682 18.90 4.19 0.46
CA GLN A 682 19.41 5.17 1.40
C GLN A 682 18.24 5.69 2.24
N PHE A 683 18.51 6.40 3.32
CA PHE A 683 17.50 7.08 4.11
C PHE A 683 17.99 8.46 4.58
N TRP A 684 17.06 9.40 4.75
CA TRP A 684 17.33 10.75 5.21
C TRP A 684 16.79 10.96 6.63
N THR A 685 17.60 11.61 7.46
CA THR A 685 17.22 12.06 8.82
C THR A 685 17.42 13.56 8.93
N GLY A 686 16.65 14.26 9.74
CA GLY A 686 16.70 15.72 9.80
C GLY A 686 16.17 16.32 11.10
N PRO A 687 15.98 17.65 11.14
CA PRO A 687 15.39 18.34 12.29
C PRO A 687 13.91 17.92 12.51
N LYS A 688 13.30 18.40 13.61
CA LYS A 688 11.87 18.19 13.89
C LYS A 688 11.03 18.55 12.64
N PRO A 689 10.04 17.73 12.24
CA PRO A 689 9.19 18.01 11.08
C PRO A 689 8.44 19.34 11.28
N ALA A 690 8.86 20.37 10.54
CA ALA A 690 8.38 21.74 10.62
C ALA A 690 8.60 22.44 9.26
N GLY A 691 7.87 23.54 9.00
CA GLY A 691 7.87 24.19 7.69
C GLY A 691 7.21 23.32 6.61
N THR A 692 7.79 23.34 5.40
CA THR A 692 7.38 22.49 4.27
C THR A 692 8.26 21.25 4.17
N TYR A 693 7.70 20.16 3.62
CA TYR A 693 8.44 18.92 3.34
C TYR A 693 9.67 19.19 2.44
N ASP A 694 9.50 20.02 1.41
CA ASP A 694 10.53 20.32 0.42
C ASP A 694 11.73 21.08 1.02
N THR A 695 11.48 21.94 2.03
CA THR A 695 12.54 22.62 2.79
C THR A 695 13.17 21.70 3.84
N TRP A 696 12.41 20.78 4.44
CA TRP A 696 12.99 19.77 5.33
C TRP A 696 13.93 18.83 4.57
N LEU A 697 13.52 18.34 3.40
CA LEU A 697 14.30 17.42 2.57
C LEU A 697 15.64 18.03 2.12
N LYS A 698 15.66 19.32 1.75
CA LYS A 698 16.89 20.06 1.43
C LYS A 698 17.87 20.19 2.60
N ASN A 699 17.38 20.06 3.84
CA ASN A 699 18.16 20.17 5.08
C ASN A 699 18.36 18.81 5.77
N ALA A 700 17.95 17.69 5.14
CA ALA A 700 18.06 16.36 5.72
C ALA A 700 19.38 15.70 5.31
N THR A 701 20.05 15.05 6.27
CA THR A 701 21.28 14.28 6.03
C THR A 701 20.95 12.93 5.44
N GLU A 702 21.57 12.58 4.31
CA GLU A 702 21.47 11.28 3.66
C GLU A 702 22.41 10.25 4.31
N HIS A 703 21.93 9.02 4.47
CA HIS A 703 22.64 7.87 5.02
C HIS A 703 22.47 6.67 4.08
N PRO A 704 23.55 5.96 3.71
CA PRO A 704 23.45 4.82 2.79
C PRO A 704 22.80 3.59 3.46
N GLY A 705 22.13 2.78 2.64
CA GLY A 705 21.59 1.47 3.04
C GLY A 705 20.26 1.53 3.79
N SER A 706 20.07 0.59 4.71
CA SER A 706 18.82 0.38 5.44
C SER A 706 18.68 1.27 6.68
N TRP A 707 17.47 1.76 6.93
CA TRP A 707 17.08 2.46 8.15
C TRP A 707 16.82 1.53 9.34
N TRP A 708 16.71 0.20 9.15
CA TRP A 708 16.39 -0.75 10.22
C TRP A 708 17.36 -0.66 11.42
N PRO A 709 18.70 -0.58 11.24
CA PRO A 709 19.64 -0.44 12.35
C PRO A 709 19.49 0.90 13.08
N TYR A 710 19.22 1.98 12.34
CA TYR A 710 18.97 3.30 12.92
C TYR A 710 17.70 3.30 13.81
N TRP A 711 16.63 2.61 13.37
CA TRP A 711 15.43 2.41 14.17
C TRP A 711 15.70 1.55 15.42
N LEU A 712 16.46 0.45 15.31
CA LEU A 712 16.83 -0.38 16.44
C LEU A 712 17.62 0.40 17.50
N GLU A 713 18.55 1.26 17.08
CA GLU A 713 19.26 2.15 18.01
C GLU A 713 18.35 3.24 18.60
N TRP A 714 17.29 3.67 17.90
CA TRP A 714 16.25 4.54 18.47
C TRP A 714 15.41 3.81 19.54
N ILE A 715 15.09 2.53 19.34
CA ILE A 715 14.40 1.66 20.31
C ILE A 715 15.27 1.43 21.56
N LYS A 716 16.54 1.00 21.40
CA LYS A 716 17.47 0.80 22.53
C LYS A 716 17.64 2.06 23.38
N LYS A 717 17.60 3.25 22.78
CA LYS A 717 17.62 4.55 23.49
C LYS A 717 16.34 4.86 24.29
N LYS A 718 15.28 4.05 24.21
CA LYS A 718 14.12 4.10 25.12
C LYS A 718 14.23 3.10 26.28
N GLY A 719 15.07 2.07 26.14
CA GLY A 719 15.31 1.05 27.15
C GLY A 719 16.22 -0.06 26.62
N SER A 720 17.47 -0.09 27.10
CA SER A 720 18.47 -1.11 26.72
C SER A 720 18.57 -2.29 27.69
N ALA A 721 17.84 -2.26 28.80
CA ALA A 721 17.81 -3.36 29.77
C ALA A 721 17.24 -4.64 29.15
N THR A 722 17.90 -5.76 29.38
CA THR A 722 17.50 -7.09 28.88
C THR A 722 16.91 -7.98 29.97
N VAL A 723 16.23 -9.03 29.56
CA VAL A 723 15.68 -10.12 30.38
C VAL A 723 15.91 -11.46 29.68
N PRO A 724 15.81 -12.61 30.37
CA PRO A 724 15.82 -13.92 29.72
C PRO A 724 14.77 -14.04 28.62
N ALA A 725 15.08 -14.82 27.58
CA ALA A 725 14.23 -15.00 26.41
C ALA A 725 12.85 -15.59 26.75
N ARG A 726 11.80 -15.03 26.12
CA ARG A 726 10.39 -15.37 26.39
C ARG A 726 9.88 -16.42 25.41
N ILE A 727 9.78 -17.67 25.86
CA ILE A 727 9.25 -18.79 25.05
C ILE A 727 7.73 -18.59 24.84
N PRO A 728 7.21 -18.63 23.61
CA PRO A 728 5.77 -18.53 23.36
C PRO A 728 4.99 -19.66 24.04
N GLY A 729 3.88 -19.32 24.70
CA GLY A 729 2.96 -20.29 25.29
C GLY A 729 3.32 -20.84 26.67
N SER A 730 4.41 -20.38 27.31
CA SER A 730 4.89 -20.90 28.60
C SER A 730 4.14 -20.33 29.84
N GLY A 731 2.86 -19.99 29.71
CA GLY A 731 2.10 -19.28 30.75
C GLY A 731 0.58 -19.42 30.60
N LYS A 732 -0.19 -18.44 31.11
CA LYS A 732 -1.67 -18.44 31.11
C LYS A 732 -2.30 -18.61 29.71
N TYR A 733 -1.57 -18.23 28.67
CA TYR A 733 -1.99 -18.28 27.28
C TYR A 733 -1.23 -19.40 26.54
N PRO A 734 -1.74 -20.65 26.54
CA PRO A 734 -1.11 -21.75 25.80
C PRO A 734 -1.20 -21.53 24.29
N PRO A 735 -0.34 -22.16 23.48
CA PRO A 735 -0.42 -22.10 22.02
C PRO A 735 -1.76 -22.63 21.49
N ILE A 736 -2.42 -21.86 20.64
CA ILE A 736 -3.61 -22.28 19.87
C ILE A 736 -3.15 -23.07 18.64
N GLU A 737 -2.20 -22.50 17.89
CA GLU A 737 -1.56 -23.11 16.73
C GLU A 737 -0.19 -22.46 16.46
N ASP A 738 0.53 -22.95 15.46
CA ASP A 738 1.83 -22.41 15.03
C ASP A 738 1.67 -21.20 14.11
N ALA A 739 2.63 -20.27 14.19
CA ALA A 739 2.74 -19.19 13.22
C ALA A 739 2.85 -19.79 11.79
N PRO A 740 2.21 -19.17 10.77
CA PRO A 740 1.61 -17.83 10.79
C PRO A 740 0.11 -17.80 11.14
N GLY A 741 -0.44 -18.86 11.75
CA GLY A 741 -1.86 -18.95 12.10
C GLY A 741 -2.80 -19.27 10.93
N ALA A 742 -4.09 -19.37 11.21
CA ALA A 742 -5.15 -19.69 10.26
C ALA A 742 -5.76 -18.44 9.60
N TYR A 743 -5.83 -17.30 10.30
CA TYR A 743 -6.52 -16.10 9.78
C TYR A 743 -5.84 -15.54 8.53
N VAL A 744 -4.51 -15.55 8.50
CA VAL A 744 -3.71 -15.16 7.33
C VAL A 744 -3.89 -16.09 6.11
N LYS A 745 -4.32 -17.34 6.34
CA LYS A 745 -4.50 -18.36 5.29
C LYS A 745 -5.89 -18.31 4.63
N MET A 746 -6.81 -17.50 5.16
CA MET A 746 -8.13 -17.27 4.56
C MET A 746 -8.03 -16.56 3.20
N LYS A 747 -8.94 -16.87 2.27
CA LYS A 747 -8.98 -16.31 0.89
C LYS A 747 -10.27 -15.51 0.64
N ASP A 748 -10.28 -14.72 -0.42
CA ASP A 748 -11.44 -13.94 -0.95
C ASP A 748 -12.32 -14.78 -1.91
#